data_AF-A0A0E3QWE1-F1
#
_entry.id   AF-A0A0E3QWE1-F1
#
_cell.length_a   1.000
_cell.length_b   1.000
_cell.length_c   1.000
_cell.angle_alpha   90.00
_cell.angle_beta   90.00
_cell.angle_gamma   90.00
#
_symmetry.space_group_name_H-M   'P 1'
#
loop_
_entity.id
_entity.type
_entity.pdbx_description
1 polymer ?
#
loop_
_entity_poly.entity_id
_entity_poly.type
_entity_poly.pdbx_seq_one_letter_code
_entity_poly.pdbx_strand_id
1 'polypeptide(L)'
;MKTIENPLKSNKRLVLTIAIVACAIALFVGIPTADAEESTATTPEMVNRSVVNPYLASSLYAITHFDSSQSDSTPYGPPRGNFTVDPMTQPTVYGGPINIITLASTNKSYMWAVGSDRVSYVNVTDNNWTAVAKYEALTDASNNSFPAVPDENFSTFGESSAVGMNTSSMNSSLKSLFGENYADRFGNGLYSVVDNENVLYTNYGDNLYAFALSDPNNPSAGIKKLYMLEDVVTAIQGDDHPPYARLFGLSMTYDGYLIITFSNGVAVINRDLNTTSTSFYKLGRGEYVSNSVAVDENNGIYLASDSVMHKLVWDGTNLSDNEADGAWSSPYNNSEQPPMIKVGNGTGSTPTLMGFSDDEDKLVVITDGAKQMNLVAFWRNEIPEGSERIAGQIPVTCNFTTLPEWIQTEQSVVVSGYGAFVVNNIPENVSSDLIGQNKILQVSLMGPAYDTAYGAERFQWNTSTNEWSSVWARSDVSSTSMVPIYSQSGNMALINGYRLPDGWKVLGLDWDTGEIVHQTIFGDANFGNGAYALLEYLENDDLIFNSFVGPIRINYNTSNLSSGAVSIDNNTTNMSSGADASGSWELISENPVGDVIEIKGTGFVGDAAKVAATFEKDVMVQDGEYEYLLEDIIIPSGFDNSFTVQATGADDLNVRAKIILWLTKSAKAQNGTATVSQKGVPPGTYKIRIDGKASGSNVKIKITAVQEVEVDSEGNLNYEYNTKSIPAGNFKVKVGGIEKQIEL
;
A
#
# COMPACT_ATOMS: atom_id res chain seq x y z
N MET A 1 63.21 -25.46 -12.09
CA MET A 1 62.49 -26.74 -12.32
C MET A 1 62.03 -27.27 -10.97
N LYS A 2 60.82 -27.86 -10.90
CA LYS A 2 60.27 -28.72 -9.82
C LYS A 2 60.36 -28.16 -8.36
N THR A 3 59.30 -27.60 -7.73
CA THR A 3 57.95 -28.09 -7.32
C THR A 3 57.90 -28.76 -5.93
N ILE A 4 57.07 -28.19 -5.03
CA ILE A 4 56.40 -28.85 -3.86
C ILE A 4 57.42 -29.19 -2.72
N GLU A 5 57.26 -28.87 -1.42
CA GLU A 5 56.12 -28.97 -0.47
C GLU A 5 56.05 -27.82 0.57
N ASN A 6 54.98 -27.81 1.39
CA ASN A 6 54.78 -26.91 2.54
C ASN A 6 53.97 -27.60 3.65
N PRO A 7 54.44 -27.66 4.92
CA PRO A 7 53.54 -27.95 6.05
C PRO A 7 53.76 -27.13 7.34
N LEU A 8 52.69 -26.45 7.77
CA LEU A 8 52.17 -26.37 9.15
C LEU A 8 53.14 -26.19 10.35
N LYS A 9 53.19 -24.96 10.90
CA LYS A 9 53.01 -24.60 12.35
C LYS A 9 53.18 -23.07 12.51
N SER A 10 52.26 -22.27 13.08
CA SER A 10 51.54 -22.32 14.38
C SER A 10 52.19 -21.42 15.45
N ASN A 11 51.34 -20.60 16.09
CA ASN A 11 51.47 -19.90 17.40
C ASN A 11 52.11 -18.48 17.52
N LYS A 12 51.29 -17.57 18.08
CA LYS A 12 51.58 -16.56 19.14
C LYS A 12 52.39 -15.29 18.75
N ARG A 13 52.16 -14.09 19.30
CA ARG A 13 51.07 -13.51 20.16
C ARG A 13 51.32 -11.97 20.31
N LEU A 14 50.27 -11.18 20.60
CA LEU A 14 50.33 -9.80 21.19
C LEU A 14 51.01 -8.73 20.30
N VAL A 15 50.81 -7.39 20.39
CA VAL A 15 49.87 -6.44 21.08
C VAL A 15 50.01 -5.08 20.28
N LEU A 16 49.22 -3.99 20.28
CA LEU A 16 48.42 -3.15 21.21
C LEU A 16 47.38 -2.38 20.34
N THR A 17 46.08 -2.27 20.66
CA THR A 17 45.39 -1.13 21.36
C THR A 17 45.56 0.23 20.66
N ILE A 18 44.49 1.01 20.39
CA ILE A 18 43.78 1.91 21.35
C ILE A 18 42.37 2.33 20.86
N ALA A 19 41.38 2.27 21.78
CA ALA A 19 40.10 3.04 21.87
C ALA A 19 39.11 3.04 20.66
N ILE A 20 37.82 3.39 20.81
CA ILE A 20 37.05 4.02 21.91
C ILE A 20 35.86 3.12 22.34
N VAL A 21 35.46 3.22 23.60
CA VAL A 21 34.20 2.64 24.15
C VAL A 21 33.31 3.78 24.63
N ALA A 22 32.04 3.77 24.23
CA ALA A 22 30.98 4.65 24.73
C ALA A 22 29.60 3.96 24.59
N CYS A 23 28.59 4.49 25.29
CA CYS A 23 27.17 4.12 25.14
C CYS A 23 26.78 2.65 25.44
N ALA A 24 27.27 2.10 26.54
CA ALA A 24 26.62 0.99 27.23
C ALA A 24 26.57 1.26 28.76
N ILE A 25 25.40 1.05 29.37
CA ILE A 25 25.11 1.17 30.81
C ILE A 25 25.23 2.61 31.37
N ALA A 26 24.22 3.44 31.11
CA ALA A 26 23.88 4.58 31.97
C ALA A 26 22.42 5.02 31.80
N LEU A 27 21.45 4.27 32.35
CA LEU A 27 20.14 4.81 32.81
C LEU A 27 19.32 3.83 33.70
N PHE A 28 19.96 3.06 34.59
CA PHE A 28 19.26 2.21 35.57
C PHE A 28 20.05 2.00 36.88
N VAL A 29 20.02 2.98 37.79
CA VAL A 29 20.04 2.76 39.25
C VAL A 29 19.27 3.90 39.94
N GLY A 30 18.20 3.57 40.65
CA GLY A 30 17.39 4.54 41.41
C GLY A 30 16.20 3.85 42.09
N ILE A 31 16.44 3.19 43.22
CA ILE A 31 15.47 2.32 43.92
C ILE A 31 15.24 2.88 45.33
N PRO A 32 13.98 3.12 45.73
CA PRO A 32 13.36 2.29 46.79
C PRO A 32 12.00 1.68 46.40
N THR A 33 11.51 0.79 47.25
CA THR A 33 10.36 -0.12 47.04
C THR A 33 9.05 0.35 47.68
N ALA A 34 7.95 -0.32 47.27
CA ALA A 34 6.58 -0.29 47.81
C ALA A 34 5.71 0.91 47.35
N ASP A 35 4.41 0.76 47.11
CA ASP A 35 3.51 -0.42 47.24
C ASP A 35 2.89 -0.86 45.89
N ALA A 36 2.03 -1.88 45.89
CA ALA A 36 1.41 -2.45 44.69
C ALA A 36 0.00 -1.92 44.42
N GLU A 37 -0.26 -1.50 43.17
CA GLU A 37 -1.60 -1.31 42.60
C GLU A 37 -1.60 -1.78 41.12
N GLU A 38 -2.77 -2.04 40.56
CA GLU A 38 -2.91 -2.85 39.33
C GLU A 38 -2.50 -2.10 38.05
N SER A 39 -1.42 -2.53 37.40
CA SER A 39 -1.10 -2.13 36.03
C SER A 39 -1.85 -3.02 35.03
N THR A 40 -2.84 -2.44 34.35
CA THR A 40 -3.58 -3.12 33.28
C THR A 40 -2.68 -3.35 32.07
N ALA A 41 -2.46 -4.61 31.69
CA ALA A 41 -1.65 -4.95 30.53
C ALA A 41 -2.26 -4.37 29.25
N THR A 42 -1.48 -3.56 28.54
CA THR A 42 -1.87 -2.98 27.25
C THR A 42 -2.01 -4.06 26.18
N THR A 43 -3.07 -3.93 25.36
CA THR A 43 -3.20 -4.64 24.09
C THR A 43 -2.04 -4.30 23.15
N PRO A 44 -1.74 -5.14 22.14
CA PRO A 44 -0.93 -4.70 21.01
C PRO A 44 -1.59 -3.47 20.39
N GLU A 45 -0.80 -2.44 20.12
CA GLU A 45 -1.32 -1.21 19.51
C GLU A 45 -1.90 -1.54 18.13
N MET A 46 -3.18 -1.23 17.95
CA MET A 46 -3.72 -1.05 16.61
C MET A 46 -3.02 0.16 16.01
N VAL A 47 -2.57 0.07 14.75
CA VAL A 47 -2.02 1.23 14.03
C VAL A 47 -3.04 2.36 14.15
N ASN A 48 -2.63 3.45 14.79
CA ASN A 48 -3.54 4.48 15.23
C ASN A 48 -4.16 5.20 14.03
N ARG A 49 -5.48 5.38 14.04
CA ARG A 49 -6.25 5.88 12.88
C ARG A 49 -6.94 7.18 13.22
N SER A 50 -7.26 7.96 12.18
CA SER A 50 -8.18 9.09 12.30
C SER A 50 -9.51 8.66 12.94
N VAL A 51 -10.14 9.59 13.66
CA VAL A 51 -11.53 9.40 14.10
C VAL A 51 -12.40 9.17 12.86
N VAL A 52 -13.35 8.24 12.95
CA VAL A 52 -14.30 8.00 11.85
C VAL A 52 -15.27 9.18 11.78
N ASN A 53 -15.30 9.90 10.65
CA ASN A 53 -16.31 10.91 10.41
C ASN A 53 -17.71 10.25 10.37
N PRO A 54 -18.64 10.59 11.28
CA PRO A 54 -19.93 9.91 11.41
C PRO A 54 -20.93 10.28 10.31
N TYR A 55 -20.60 11.23 9.44
CA TYR A 55 -21.44 11.67 8.32
C TYR A 55 -21.06 11.04 6.98
N LEU A 56 -19.99 10.24 6.91
CA LEU A 56 -19.65 9.42 5.75
C LEU A 56 -20.42 8.09 5.72
N ALA A 57 -20.61 7.52 4.53
CA ALA A 57 -21.33 6.25 4.32
C ALA A 57 -20.66 5.02 4.98
N SER A 58 -19.35 5.12 5.21
CA SER A 58 -18.46 4.06 5.70
C SER A 58 -17.20 4.71 6.30
N SER A 59 -16.53 4.02 7.22
CA SER A 59 -15.24 4.45 7.77
C SER A 59 -14.06 4.34 6.80
N LEU A 60 -14.28 3.74 5.63
CA LEU A 60 -13.30 3.56 4.57
C LEU A 60 -14.02 3.56 3.21
N TYR A 61 -13.38 4.13 2.19
CA TYR A 61 -13.87 4.24 0.81
C TYR A 61 -15.16 5.06 0.63
N ALA A 62 -15.63 5.81 1.63
CA ALA A 62 -16.75 6.75 1.47
C ALA A 62 -16.32 8.11 0.89
N ILE A 63 -15.02 8.30 0.65
CA ILE A 63 -14.39 9.50 0.11
C ILE A 63 -13.15 9.09 -0.70
N THR A 64 -12.78 9.88 -1.72
CA THR A 64 -11.47 9.79 -2.38
C THR A 64 -10.33 9.85 -1.35
N HIS A 65 -9.22 9.13 -1.55
CA HIS A 65 -8.18 8.88 -0.54
C HIS A 65 -8.66 8.20 0.76
N PHE A 66 -9.70 7.37 0.62
CA PHE A 66 -10.20 6.37 1.58
C PHE A 66 -10.90 6.91 2.85
N ASP A 67 -10.34 7.93 3.50
CA ASP A 67 -10.81 8.45 4.80
C ASP A 67 -10.60 9.98 4.89
N SER A 68 -11.15 10.62 5.94
CA SER A 68 -11.02 12.08 6.12
C SER A 68 -9.57 12.55 6.38
N SER A 69 -8.64 11.67 6.77
CA SER A 69 -7.21 11.99 6.85
C SER A 69 -6.46 11.86 5.52
N GLN A 70 -7.11 11.34 4.48
CA GLN A 70 -6.57 11.16 3.13
C GLN A 70 -5.31 10.25 3.14
N SER A 71 -5.40 9.12 3.86
CA SER A 71 -4.25 8.28 4.24
C SER A 71 -3.75 7.28 3.19
N ASP A 72 -4.62 6.89 2.25
CA ASP A 72 -4.44 5.77 1.31
C ASP A 72 -3.99 4.44 1.98
N SER A 73 -4.38 4.26 3.25
CA SER A 73 -4.08 3.08 4.07
C SER A 73 -5.32 2.21 4.24
N THR A 74 -5.22 0.93 3.90
CA THR A 74 -6.33 -0.03 3.98
C THR A 74 -5.99 -1.23 4.88
N PRO A 75 -6.96 -1.76 5.66
CA PRO A 75 -6.83 -3.05 6.33
C PRO A 75 -6.65 -4.24 5.38
N TYR A 76 -7.02 -4.11 4.11
CA TYR A 76 -7.13 -5.20 3.12
C TYR A 76 -5.94 -5.24 2.16
N GLY A 77 -5.82 -6.28 1.33
CA GLY A 77 -4.81 -6.34 0.26
C GLY A 77 -4.45 -7.75 -0.22
N PRO A 78 -3.61 -7.85 -1.25
CA PRO A 78 -3.45 -9.09 -1.98
C PRO A 78 -2.59 -10.12 -1.24
N PRO A 79 -2.78 -11.42 -1.50
CA PRO A 79 -1.87 -12.45 -1.04
C PRO A 79 -0.46 -12.23 -1.60
N ARG A 80 0.57 -12.49 -0.76
CA ARG A 80 1.98 -12.50 -1.19
C ARG A 80 2.23 -13.62 -2.21
N GLY A 81 2.96 -13.30 -3.28
CA GLY A 81 3.22 -14.21 -4.41
C GLY A 81 3.07 -13.54 -5.78
N ASN A 82 3.24 -14.32 -6.84
CA ASN A 82 3.14 -13.89 -8.24
C ASN A 82 1.86 -14.43 -8.89
N PHE A 83 1.13 -13.56 -9.57
CA PHE A 83 -0.16 -13.85 -10.21
C PHE A 83 -0.17 -13.26 -11.63
N THR A 84 -0.68 -14.02 -12.59
CA THR A 84 -1.06 -13.47 -13.91
C THR A 84 -2.57 -13.46 -14.02
N VAL A 85 -3.12 -12.31 -14.37
CA VAL A 85 -4.55 -12.06 -14.56
C VAL A 85 -4.76 -11.64 -16.00
N ASP A 86 -5.64 -12.30 -16.74
CA ASP A 86 -6.14 -11.77 -18.01
C ASP A 86 -7.32 -10.83 -17.69
N PRO A 87 -7.14 -9.48 -17.73
CA PRO A 87 -8.19 -8.54 -17.35
C PRO A 87 -9.39 -8.58 -18.31
N MET A 88 -9.22 -9.05 -19.55
CA MET A 88 -10.31 -9.18 -20.54
C MET A 88 -11.34 -10.24 -20.12
N THR A 89 -10.99 -11.12 -19.18
CA THR A 89 -11.88 -12.14 -18.61
C THR A 89 -12.58 -11.71 -17.32
N GLN A 90 -12.23 -10.54 -16.77
CA GLN A 90 -12.69 -10.10 -15.45
C GLN A 90 -13.90 -9.16 -15.58
N PRO A 91 -14.87 -9.23 -14.65
CA PRO A 91 -16.06 -8.39 -14.72
C PRO A 91 -15.69 -6.92 -14.47
N THR A 92 -16.16 -6.04 -15.35
CA THR A 92 -15.84 -4.61 -15.40
C THR A 92 -17.11 -3.77 -15.41
N VAL A 93 -17.12 -2.66 -14.67
CA VAL A 93 -18.18 -1.63 -14.77
C VAL A 93 -17.61 -0.41 -15.49
N TYR A 94 -18.03 -0.17 -16.72
CA TYR A 94 -17.46 0.89 -17.56
C TYR A 94 -17.96 2.30 -17.21
N GLY A 95 -17.05 3.28 -17.22
CA GLY A 95 -17.35 4.69 -16.90
C GLY A 95 -16.27 5.73 -17.22
N GLY A 96 -15.14 5.34 -17.83
CA GLY A 96 -13.93 6.17 -18.02
C GLY A 96 -14.05 7.41 -18.93
N PRO A 97 -12.92 8.00 -19.41
CA PRO A 97 -11.53 7.51 -19.40
C PRO A 97 -10.75 7.60 -18.07
N ILE A 98 -11.38 8.04 -16.97
CA ILE A 98 -10.83 7.92 -15.60
C ILE A 98 -11.98 7.54 -14.65
N ASN A 99 -11.67 6.72 -13.65
CA ASN A 99 -12.55 6.35 -12.55
C ASN A 99 -11.66 6.37 -11.29
N ILE A 100 -11.74 7.39 -10.45
CA ILE A 100 -10.70 7.59 -9.42
C ILE A 100 -10.76 6.55 -8.29
N ILE A 101 -11.97 6.19 -7.85
CA ILE A 101 -12.23 5.23 -6.77
C ILE A 101 -13.65 4.67 -6.93
N THR A 102 -13.90 3.46 -6.43
CA THR A 102 -15.26 2.94 -6.25
C THR A 102 -15.69 3.14 -4.79
N LEU A 103 -16.74 3.91 -4.56
CA LEU A 103 -17.07 4.40 -3.21
C LEU A 103 -18.01 3.45 -2.46
N ALA A 104 -17.71 3.19 -1.18
CA ALA A 104 -18.58 2.43 -0.31
C ALA A 104 -19.95 3.11 -0.13
N SER A 105 -21.02 2.31 -0.15
CA SER A 105 -22.38 2.75 0.20
C SER A 105 -22.74 2.31 1.63
N THR A 106 -23.79 2.89 2.21
CA THR A 106 -24.28 2.49 3.55
C THR A 106 -24.79 1.03 3.61
N ASN A 107 -24.95 0.38 2.46
CA ASN A 107 -25.23 -1.05 2.35
C ASN A 107 -24.01 -1.78 1.76
N LYS A 108 -23.31 -2.58 2.57
CA LYS A 108 -22.16 -3.41 2.15
C LYS A 108 -22.39 -4.30 0.91
N SER A 109 -23.65 -4.55 0.52
CA SER A 109 -23.98 -5.25 -0.74
C SER A 109 -23.70 -4.43 -2.01
N TYR A 110 -23.47 -3.11 -1.90
CA TYR A 110 -23.35 -2.20 -3.03
C TYR A 110 -22.30 -1.10 -2.84
N MET A 111 -21.80 -0.59 -3.96
CA MET A 111 -20.85 0.53 -4.04
C MET A 111 -21.21 1.47 -5.20
N TRP A 112 -20.75 2.72 -5.15
CA TRP A 112 -20.90 3.72 -6.21
C TRP A 112 -19.62 3.78 -7.06
N ALA A 113 -19.66 3.27 -8.29
CA ALA A 113 -18.59 3.49 -9.26
C ALA A 113 -18.78 4.88 -9.89
N VAL A 114 -17.78 5.76 -9.73
CA VAL A 114 -17.77 7.12 -10.28
C VAL A 114 -16.73 7.20 -11.39
N GLY A 115 -17.21 7.36 -12.61
CA GLY A 115 -16.38 7.52 -13.80
C GLY A 115 -16.64 8.85 -14.50
N SER A 116 -15.68 9.35 -15.25
CA SER A 116 -15.76 10.68 -15.88
C SER A 116 -16.90 10.86 -16.91
N ASP A 117 -17.54 9.79 -17.37
CA ASP A 117 -18.76 9.86 -18.19
C ASP A 117 -20.07 9.77 -17.36
N ARG A 118 -20.08 8.99 -16.26
CA ARG A 118 -21.30 8.63 -15.52
C ARG A 118 -21.06 8.11 -14.10
N VAL A 119 -22.14 8.11 -13.30
CA VAL A 119 -22.20 7.37 -12.02
C VAL A 119 -22.95 6.06 -12.19
N SER A 120 -22.51 5.01 -11.50
CA SER A 120 -23.16 3.69 -11.47
C SER A 120 -23.27 3.15 -10.05
N TYR A 121 -24.37 2.48 -9.73
CA TYR A 121 -24.53 1.74 -8.47
C TYR A 121 -24.32 0.25 -8.75
N VAL A 122 -23.32 -0.35 -8.09
CA VAL A 122 -22.76 -1.66 -8.41
C VAL A 122 -23.09 -2.65 -7.30
N ASN A 123 -23.61 -3.84 -7.66
CA ASN A 123 -23.76 -4.95 -6.73
C ASN A 123 -22.42 -5.69 -6.58
N VAL A 124 -21.98 -5.86 -5.33
CA VAL A 124 -20.69 -6.47 -4.96
C VAL A 124 -20.81 -7.75 -4.12
N THR A 125 -22.03 -8.27 -3.88
CA THR A 125 -22.26 -9.51 -3.11
C THR A 125 -21.77 -10.75 -3.85
N ASP A 126 -21.27 -11.77 -3.15
CA ASP A 126 -21.06 -13.13 -3.67
C ASP A 126 -20.29 -13.19 -5.01
N ASN A 127 -19.16 -12.47 -5.09
CA ASN A 127 -18.31 -12.28 -6.26
C ASN A 127 -18.98 -11.58 -7.47
N ASN A 128 -20.16 -10.98 -7.30
CA ASN A 128 -20.79 -10.16 -8.32
C ASN A 128 -20.03 -8.84 -8.53
N TRP A 129 -20.12 -8.30 -9.74
CA TRP A 129 -19.64 -6.96 -10.09
C TRP A 129 -20.49 -6.40 -11.24
N THR A 130 -21.75 -6.09 -10.92
CA THR A 130 -22.75 -5.66 -11.92
C THR A 130 -23.34 -4.30 -11.54
N ALA A 131 -23.26 -3.33 -12.45
CA ALA A 131 -24.02 -2.08 -12.34
C ALA A 131 -25.53 -2.37 -12.40
N VAL A 132 -26.23 -2.20 -11.28
CA VAL A 132 -27.70 -2.36 -11.19
C VAL A 132 -28.45 -1.09 -11.58
N ALA A 133 -27.77 0.05 -11.55
CA ALA A 133 -28.24 1.33 -12.07
C ALA A 133 -27.07 2.15 -12.63
N LYS A 134 -27.34 2.99 -13.63
CA LYS A 134 -26.42 4.01 -14.18
C LYS A 134 -27.16 5.36 -14.27
N TYR A 135 -26.42 6.48 -14.24
CA TYR A 135 -26.92 7.81 -14.60
C TYR A 135 -25.86 8.56 -15.43
N GLU A 136 -26.23 8.93 -16.65
CA GLU A 136 -25.35 9.52 -17.68
C GLU A 136 -25.03 11.00 -17.39
N ALA A 137 -24.31 11.22 -16.30
CA ALA A 137 -24.15 12.52 -15.65
C ALA A 137 -23.44 13.55 -16.54
N LEU A 138 -22.42 13.18 -17.30
CA LEU A 138 -21.74 14.12 -18.21
C LEU A 138 -22.65 14.52 -19.40
N THR A 139 -23.52 13.63 -19.87
CA THR A 139 -24.52 13.95 -20.91
C THR A 139 -25.57 14.93 -20.40
N ASP A 140 -26.04 14.74 -19.17
CA ASP A 140 -26.97 15.66 -18.50
C ASP A 140 -26.34 17.05 -18.27
N ALA A 141 -25.15 17.09 -17.65
CA ALA A 141 -24.43 18.34 -17.36
C ALA A 141 -24.10 19.15 -18.62
N SER A 142 -23.64 18.48 -19.68
CA SER A 142 -23.21 19.13 -20.92
C SER A 142 -24.34 19.44 -21.90
N ASN A 143 -25.61 19.23 -21.51
CA ASN A 143 -26.77 19.35 -22.39
C ASN A 143 -26.57 18.57 -23.72
N ASN A 144 -26.16 17.32 -23.61
CA ASN A 144 -25.80 16.39 -24.70
C ASN A 144 -24.57 16.78 -25.55
N SER A 145 -23.78 17.80 -25.19
CA SER A 145 -22.54 18.14 -25.91
C SER A 145 -21.47 17.05 -25.78
N PHE A 146 -21.45 16.34 -24.64
CA PHE A 146 -20.69 15.11 -24.42
C PHE A 146 -21.68 13.93 -24.29
N PRO A 147 -22.03 13.25 -25.40
CA PRO A 147 -22.92 12.09 -25.35
C PRO A 147 -22.26 10.91 -24.64
N ALA A 148 -23.08 10.10 -23.97
CA ALA A 148 -22.67 8.91 -23.23
C ALA A 148 -21.92 7.93 -24.13
N VAL A 149 -20.81 7.40 -23.62
CA VAL A 149 -19.92 6.50 -24.34
C VAL A 149 -20.47 5.06 -24.29
N PRO A 150 -20.57 4.31 -25.40
CA PRO A 150 -20.94 2.90 -25.33
C PRO A 150 -19.94 2.08 -24.52
N ASP A 151 -20.41 1.15 -23.67
CA ASP A 151 -19.56 0.19 -22.94
C ASP A 151 -18.59 -0.57 -23.89
N GLU A 152 -19.00 -0.82 -25.14
CA GLU A 152 -18.17 -1.39 -26.23
C GLU A 152 -16.96 -0.51 -26.63
N ASN A 153 -17.09 0.82 -26.56
CA ASN A 153 -15.97 1.73 -26.86
C ASN A 153 -14.91 1.68 -25.74
N PHE A 154 -15.37 1.50 -24.49
CA PHE A 154 -14.48 1.30 -23.35
C PHE A 154 -13.80 -0.07 -23.40
N SER A 155 -14.52 -1.15 -23.72
CA SER A 155 -13.89 -2.48 -23.87
C SER A 155 -12.90 -2.49 -25.04
N THR A 156 -13.26 -1.92 -26.19
CA THR A 156 -12.35 -1.75 -27.34
C THR A 156 -11.06 -1.02 -26.96
N PHE A 157 -11.12 -0.01 -26.09
CA PHE A 157 -9.91 0.64 -25.58
C PHE A 157 -9.10 -0.27 -24.66
N GLY A 158 -9.75 -0.92 -23.69
CA GLY A 158 -9.10 -1.78 -22.69
C GLY A 158 -8.46 -3.04 -23.27
N GLU A 159 -9.12 -3.67 -24.24
CA GLU A 159 -8.64 -4.82 -25.02
C GLU A 159 -7.45 -4.44 -25.94
N SER A 160 -7.36 -3.18 -26.35
CA SER A 160 -6.24 -2.68 -27.14
C SER A 160 -4.98 -2.46 -26.31
N SER A 161 -3.84 -2.35 -26.98
CA SER A 161 -2.56 -2.00 -26.38
C SER A 161 -1.97 -0.76 -27.03
N ALA A 162 -1.35 0.10 -26.22
CA ALA A 162 -0.55 1.22 -26.70
C ALA A 162 0.85 0.83 -27.21
N VAL A 163 1.28 -0.43 -27.11
CA VAL A 163 2.64 -0.85 -27.50
C VAL A 163 2.92 -0.54 -28.98
N GLY A 164 4.01 0.22 -29.21
CA GLY A 164 4.40 0.68 -30.54
C GLY A 164 3.52 1.79 -31.15
N MET A 165 2.57 2.34 -30.40
CA MET A 165 1.85 3.57 -30.78
C MET A 165 2.72 4.82 -30.61
N ASN A 166 2.22 5.93 -31.12
CA ASN A 166 2.72 7.28 -30.85
C ASN A 166 1.54 8.22 -30.56
N THR A 167 1.83 9.47 -30.21
CA THR A 167 0.79 10.48 -29.92
C THR A 167 -0.23 10.66 -31.04
N SER A 168 0.16 10.60 -32.31
CA SER A 168 -0.77 10.75 -33.44
C SER A 168 -1.74 9.57 -33.56
N SER A 169 -1.23 8.34 -33.48
CA SER A 169 -2.06 7.13 -33.56
C SER A 169 -2.99 6.99 -32.35
N MET A 170 -2.47 7.19 -31.13
CA MET A 170 -3.30 7.08 -29.92
C MET A 170 -4.34 8.20 -29.82
N ASN A 171 -3.99 9.45 -30.13
CA ASN A 171 -4.96 10.55 -30.21
C ASN A 171 -6.08 10.27 -31.23
N SER A 172 -5.77 9.60 -32.34
CA SER A 172 -6.77 9.19 -33.32
C SER A 172 -7.71 8.10 -32.76
N SER A 173 -7.17 7.12 -32.02
CA SER A 173 -7.96 6.08 -31.34
C SER A 173 -8.87 6.68 -30.26
N LEU A 174 -8.33 7.52 -29.37
CA LEU A 174 -9.09 8.19 -28.30
C LEU A 174 -10.22 9.05 -28.87
N LYS A 175 -9.98 9.78 -29.97
CA LYS A 175 -11.03 10.54 -30.67
C LYS A 175 -12.11 9.65 -31.26
N SER A 176 -11.73 8.52 -31.87
CA SER A 176 -12.69 7.58 -32.46
C SER A 176 -13.56 6.87 -31.42
N LEU A 177 -13.09 6.71 -30.19
CA LEU A 177 -13.80 5.99 -29.12
C LEU A 177 -14.56 6.92 -28.16
N PHE A 178 -14.02 8.12 -27.88
CA PHE A 178 -14.53 9.01 -26.83
C PHE A 178 -14.95 10.40 -27.33
N GLY A 179 -14.74 10.70 -28.62
CA GLY A 179 -15.08 11.95 -29.30
C GLY A 179 -13.90 12.91 -29.47
N GLU A 180 -14.02 13.88 -30.37
CA GLU A 180 -12.97 14.88 -30.69
C GLU A 180 -12.40 15.59 -29.45
N ASN A 181 -13.26 15.84 -28.46
CA ASN A 181 -12.98 16.55 -27.22
C ASN A 181 -12.77 15.60 -26.02
N TYR A 182 -12.31 14.36 -26.22
CA TYR A 182 -12.12 13.38 -25.13
C TYR A 182 -11.31 13.91 -23.93
N ALA A 183 -10.40 14.86 -24.16
CA ALA A 183 -9.61 15.50 -23.12
C ALA A 183 -10.48 16.27 -22.11
N ASP A 184 -11.60 16.86 -22.53
CA ASP A 184 -12.51 17.64 -21.69
C ASP A 184 -13.44 16.75 -20.84
N ARG A 185 -13.38 15.42 -21.04
CA ARG A 185 -13.96 14.44 -20.11
C ARG A 185 -13.11 14.33 -18.83
N PHE A 186 -11.82 14.68 -18.86
CA PHE A 186 -11.00 14.82 -17.66
C PHE A 186 -11.52 15.96 -16.76
N GLY A 187 -11.46 15.79 -15.44
CA GLY A 187 -11.99 16.76 -14.48
C GLY A 187 -13.41 16.47 -13.97
N ASN A 188 -14.11 15.52 -14.57
CA ASN A 188 -15.43 15.05 -14.13
C ASN A 188 -15.28 13.82 -13.21
N GLY A 189 -16.09 13.74 -12.15
CA GLY A 189 -16.14 12.58 -11.25
C GLY A 189 -14.91 12.37 -10.34
N LEU A 190 -13.90 13.25 -10.37
CA LEU A 190 -12.57 12.97 -9.80
C LEU A 190 -12.58 12.81 -8.28
N TYR A 191 -13.03 13.84 -7.56
CA TYR A 191 -13.12 13.83 -6.11
C TYR A 191 -14.59 13.77 -5.72
N SER A 192 -14.93 12.76 -4.93
CA SER A 192 -16.31 12.34 -4.69
C SER A 192 -16.49 11.82 -3.27
N VAL A 193 -17.69 11.99 -2.71
CA VAL A 193 -18.02 11.68 -1.32
C VAL A 193 -19.40 11.00 -1.25
N VAL A 194 -19.57 9.98 -0.41
CA VAL A 194 -20.88 9.38 -0.11
C VAL A 194 -21.20 9.58 1.37
N ASP A 195 -22.37 10.11 1.67
CA ASP A 195 -22.80 10.40 3.04
C ASP A 195 -23.50 9.23 3.75
N ASN A 196 -23.74 9.38 5.05
CA ASN A 196 -24.44 8.41 5.90
C ASN A 196 -25.94 8.23 5.57
N GLU A 197 -26.48 8.98 4.59
CA GLU A 197 -27.82 8.82 4.01
C GLU A 197 -27.78 8.14 2.63
N ASN A 198 -26.59 7.72 2.17
CA ASN A 198 -26.30 7.13 0.85
C ASN A 198 -26.52 8.09 -0.33
N VAL A 199 -26.23 9.37 -0.14
CA VAL A 199 -26.18 10.38 -1.18
C VAL A 199 -24.73 10.54 -1.66
N LEU A 200 -24.52 10.40 -2.98
CA LEU A 200 -23.24 10.60 -3.65
C LEU A 200 -23.10 12.05 -4.12
N TYR A 201 -22.06 12.74 -3.66
CA TYR A 201 -21.67 14.09 -4.07
C TYR A 201 -20.49 14.03 -5.04
N THR A 202 -20.64 14.63 -6.21
CA THR A 202 -19.62 14.60 -7.28
C THR A 202 -19.90 15.65 -8.37
N ASN A 203 -18.89 16.03 -9.17
CA ASN A 203 -19.00 17.08 -10.20
C ASN A 203 -19.07 16.51 -11.63
N TYR A 204 -19.89 17.14 -12.47
CA TYR A 204 -19.91 16.92 -13.92
C TYR A 204 -20.17 18.25 -14.64
N GLY A 205 -19.35 18.58 -15.63
CA GLY A 205 -19.25 19.94 -16.15
C GLY A 205 -18.95 20.93 -15.02
N ASP A 206 -19.53 22.11 -15.10
CA ASP A 206 -19.46 23.16 -14.06
C ASP A 206 -20.45 22.93 -12.91
N ASN A 207 -21.17 21.80 -12.89
CA ASN A 207 -22.24 21.52 -11.92
C ASN A 207 -21.80 20.55 -10.83
N LEU A 208 -22.25 20.79 -9.60
CA LEU A 208 -22.14 19.86 -8.47
C LEU A 208 -23.46 19.11 -8.28
N TYR A 209 -23.40 17.78 -8.27
CA TYR A 209 -24.57 16.91 -8.13
C TYR A 209 -24.60 16.23 -6.76
N ALA A 210 -25.82 16.00 -6.26
CA ALA A 210 -26.11 15.05 -5.21
C ALA A 210 -27.02 13.95 -5.78
N PHE A 211 -26.49 12.73 -5.93
CA PHE A 211 -27.19 11.57 -6.49
C PHE A 211 -27.70 10.64 -5.39
N ALA A 212 -28.90 10.09 -5.58
CA ALA A 212 -29.47 9.08 -4.70
C ALA A 212 -30.20 8.00 -5.51
N LEU A 213 -30.52 6.86 -4.88
CA LEU A 213 -31.37 5.84 -5.52
C LEU A 213 -32.82 6.33 -5.67
N SER A 214 -33.46 5.97 -6.78
CA SER A 214 -34.89 6.22 -7.00
C SER A 214 -35.76 5.55 -5.93
N ASP A 215 -35.49 4.26 -5.66
CA ASP A 215 -36.02 3.48 -4.53
C ASP A 215 -34.85 2.72 -3.86
N PRO A 216 -34.48 3.05 -2.61
CA PRO A 216 -33.41 2.34 -1.89
C PRO A 216 -33.69 0.84 -1.65
N ASN A 217 -34.96 0.41 -1.68
CA ASN A 217 -35.34 -1.00 -1.51
C ASN A 217 -35.27 -1.79 -2.83
N ASN A 218 -35.20 -1.09 -3.96
CA ASN A 218 -34.98 -1.67 -5.28
C ASN A 218 -33.98 -0.79 -6.06
N PRO A 219 -32.67 -0.97 -5.87
CA PRO A 219 -31.66 -0.16 -6.55
C PRO A 219 -31.75 -0.20 -8.09
N SER A 220 -32.32 -1.26 -8.68
CA SER A 220 -32.57 -1.34 -10.12
C SER A 220 -33.69 -0.42 -10.65
N ALA A 221 -34.40 0.30 -9.77
CA ALA A 221 -35.29 1.40 -10.14
C ALA A 221 -34.53 2.65 -10.65
N GLY A 222 -33.20 2.64 -10.64
CA GLY A 222 -32.34 3.69 -11.19
C GLY A 222 -31.82 4.67 -10.15
N ILE A 223 -30.94 5.56 -10.61
CA ILE A 223 -30.38 6.68 -9.85
C ILE A 223 -31.13 7.95 -10.25
N LYS A 224 -31.36 8.85 -9.28
CA LYS A 224 -31.96 10.17 -9.48
C LYS A 224 -31.01 11.27 -9.01
N LYS A 225 -31.14 12.45 -9.62
CA LYS A 225 -30.66 13.71 -9.03
C LYS A 225 -31.52 14.02 -7.82
N LEU A 226 -30.93 14.08 -6.63
CA LEU A 226 -31.60 14.52 -5.41
C LEU A 226 -31.51 16.04 -5.30
N TYR A 227 -30.29 16.58 -5.45
CA TYR A 227 -29.99 18.00 -5.55
C TYR A 227 -28.98 18.25 -6.69
N MET A 228 -28.89 19.49 -7.13
CA MET A 228 -27.84 19.96 -8.05
C MET A 228 -27.61 21.45 -7.78
N LEU A 229 -26.35 21.86 -7.79
CA LEU A 229 -25.94 23.26 -7.87
C LEU A 229 -25.36 23.50 -9.27
N GLU A 230 -26.15 24.17 -10.11
CA GLU A 230 -25.78 24.55 -11.48
C GLU A 230 -24.78 25.72 -11.44
N ASP A 231 -23.69 25.62 -12.22
CA ASP A 231 -22.50 26.49 -12.13
C ASP A 231 -22.05 26.71 -10.68
N VAL A 232 -21.43 25.68 -10.10
CA VAL A 232 -20.97 25.67 -8.70
C VAL A 232 -19.96 26.78 -8.39
N VAL A 233 -19.29 27.33 -9.41
CA VAL A 233 -18.34 28.43 -9.26
C VAL A 233 -19.10 29.75 -9.14
N THR A 234 -19.94 30.11 -10.11
CA THR A 234 -20.74 31.35 -10.06
C THR A 234 -21.72 31.34 -8.90
N ALA A 235 -22.36 30.21 -8.61
CA ALA A 235 -23.36 30.10 -7.55
C ALA A 235 -22.81 30.25 -6.12
N ILE A 236 -21.48 30.09 -5.92
CA ILE A 236 -20.80 30.26 -4.63
C ILE A 236 -19.93 31.52 -4.60
N GLN A 237 -19.29 31.89 -5.71
CA GLN A 237 -18.30 32.98 -5.77
C GLN A 237 -18.83 34.27 -6.42
N GLY A 238 -19.95 34.22 -7.16
CA GLY A 238 -20.52 35.34 -7.91
C GLY A 238 -19.93 35.54 -9.31
N ASP A 239 -20.61 36.37 -10.13
CA ASP A 239 -20.27 36.64 -11.54
C ASP A 239 -18.85 37.23 -11.76
N ASP A 240 -18.19 37.74 -10.71
CA ASP A 240 -16.81 38.28 -10.75
C ASP A 240 -15.74 37.28 -10.29
N HIS A 241 -16.06 35.99 -10.27
CA HIS A 241 -15.09 34.93 -10.02
C HIS A 241 -13.94 34.94 -11.05
N PRO A 242 -12.72 34.50 -10.69
CA PRO A 242 -11.62 34.39 -11.65
C PRO A 242 -11.93 33.36 -12.75
N PRO A 243 -11.55 33.59 -14.02
CA PRO A 243 -11.84 32.68 -15.15
C PRO A 243 -11.04 31.36 -15.13
N TYR A 244 -10.25 31.12 -14.07
CA TYR A 244 -9.57 29.85 -13.79
C TYR A 244 -10.14 29.14 -12.55
N ALA A 245 -11.14 29.74 -11.89
CA ALA A 245 -11.85 29.13 -10.77
C ALA A 245 -12.66 27.93 -11.27
N ARG A 246 -12.43 26.77 -10.65
CA ARG A 246 -13.16 25.52 -10.91
C ARG A 246 -13.18 24.66 -9.65
N LEU A 247 -14.18 23.81 -9.53
CA LEU A 247 -14.18 22.75 -8.51
C LEU A 247 -13.04 21.75 -8.81
N PHE A 248 -12.33 21.34 -7.77
CA PHE A 248 -11.32 20.28 -7.82
C PHE A 248 -11.64 19.16 -6.82
N GLY A 249 -11.85 19.50 -5.55
CA GLY A 249 -12.00 18.54 -4.46
C GLY A 249 -13.37 18.57 -3.81
N LEU A 250 -13.77 17.43 -3.23
CA LEU A 250 -14.90 17.31 -2.30
C LEU A 250 -14.45 16.58 -1.04
N SER A 251 -14.96 17.02 0.12
CA SER A 251 -14.75 16.39 1.42
C SER A 251 -15.93 16.70 2.36
N MET A 252 -15.85 16.31 3.64
CA MET A 252 -16.94 16.53 4.60
C MET A 252 -16.41 16.85 5.99
N THR A 253 -17.08 17.78 6.69
CA THR A 253 -16.80 18.11 8.10
C THR A 253 -17.35 17.04 9.04
N TYR A 254 -16.86 16.98 10.28
CA TYR A 254 -17.31 16.03 11.31
C TYR A 254 -18.65 16.45 11.97
N ASP A 255 -19.17 17.63 11.65
CA ASP A 255 -20.53 18.09 11.95
C ASP A 255 -21.50 17.98 10.75
N GLY A 256 -21.05 17.46 9.61
CA GLY A 256 -21.92 16.97 8.52
C GLY A 256 -22.21 17.93 7.38
N TYR A 257 -21.37 18.96 7.19
CA TYR A 257 -21.40 19.86 6.04
C TYR A 257 -20.48 19.37 4.91
N LEU A 258 -20.86 19.65 3.67
CA LEU A 258 -20.07 19.33 2.49
C LEU A 258 -18.99 20.42 2.28
N ILE A 259 -17.75 19.99 2.08
CA ILE A 259 -16.62 20.85 1.74
C ILE A 259 -16.39 20.78 0.24
N ILE A 260 -16.30 21.94 -0.42
CA ILE A 260 -16.03 22.08 -1.85
C ILE A 260 -14.72 22.83 -2.03
N THR A 261 -13.70 22.15 -2.53
CA THR A 261 -12.38 22.73 -2.81
C THR A 261 -12.34 23.23 -4.24
N PHE A 262 -12.05 24.52 -4.39
CA PHE A 262 -11.88 25.19 -5.69
C PHE A 262 -10.39 25.47 -5.96
N SER A 263 -10.05 25.68 -7.23
CA SER A 263 -8.70 26.10 -7.65
C SER A 263 -8.22 27.43 -7.05
N ASN A 264 -9.08 28.19 -6.37
CA ASN A 264 -8.82 29.52 -5.81
C ASN A 264 -9.36 29.73 -4.38
N GLY A 265 -9.76 28.65 -3.68
CA GLY A 265 -10.43 28.76 -2.38
C GLY A 265 -11.11 27.46 -1.95
N VAL A 266 -11.85 27.51 -0.84
CA VAL A 266 -12.64 26.39 -0.33
C VAL A 266 -13.95 26.91 0.26
N ALA A 267 -15.04 26.18 0.05
CA ALA A 267 -16.35 26.49 0.60
C ALA A 267 -16.86 25.36 1.51
N VAL A 268 -17.69 25.72 2.48
CA VAL A 268 -18.49 24.80 3.28
C VAL A 268 -19.97 25.11 3.06
N ILE A 269 -20.77 24.10 2.75
CA ILE A 269 -22.20 24.21 2.38
C ILE A 269 -23.01 23.05 2.99
N ASN A 270 -24.31 23.23 3.13
CA ASN A 270 -25.24 22.17 3.52
C ASN A 270 -25.25 21.02 2.48
N ARG A 271 -25.54 19.79 2.96
CA ARG A 271 -25.72 18.59 2.11
C ARG A 271 -26.95 18.64 1.19
N ASP A 272 -27.85 19.62 1.33
CA ASP A 272 -28.93 19.91 0.36
C ASP A 272 -28.50 20.84 -0.80
N LEU A 273 -27.22 21.23 -0.82
CA LEU A 273 -26.60 22.18 -1.76
C LEU A 273 -27.21 23.61 -1.73
N ASN A 274 -27.90 23.97 -0.65
CA ASN A 274 -28.48 25.31 -0.49
C ASN A 274 -27.42 26.34 -0.09
N THR A 275 -27.17 27.31 -0.97
CA THR A 275 -26.13 28.34 -0.82
C THR A 275 -26.43 29.42 0.24
N THR A 276 -27.62 29.41 0.86
CA THR A 276 -28.05 30.44 1.83
C THR A 276 -27.13 30.55 3.06
N SER A 277 -26.40 29.48 3.41
CA SER A 277 -25.39 29.49 4.49
C SER A 277 -24.03 28.96 4.03
N THR A 278 -23.65 29.19 2.77
CA THR A 278 -22.30 28.89 2.31
C THR A 278 -21.30 29.84 2.94
N SER A 279 -20.25 29.32 3.56
CA SER A 279 -19.03 30.08 3.85
C SER A 279 -17.99 29.76 2.79
N PHE A 280 -17.44 30.77 2.12
CA PHE A 280 -16.38 30.61 1.11
C PHE A 280 -15.14 31.40 1.53
N TYR A 281 -14.03 30.69 1.68
CA TYR A 281 -12.71 31.27 1.88
C TYR A 281 -11.97 31.36 0.54
N LYS A 282 -11.51 32.58 0.20
CA LYS A 282 -10.80 32.88 -1.05
C LYS A 282 -9.31 33.02 -0.77
N LEU A 283 -8.48 32.26 -1.48
CA LEU A 283 -7.02 32.25 -1.28
C LEU A 283 -6.35 33.58 -1.68
N GLY A 284 -5.08 33.70 -1.29
CA GLY A 284 -4.22 34.83 -1.62
C GLY A 284 -4.03 35.01 -3.12
N ARG A 285 -3.71 36.24 -3.52
CA ARG A 285 -3.62 36.62 -4.94
C ARG A 285 -2.43 35.94 -5.62
N GLY A 286 -2.72 34.90 -6.39
CA GLY A 286 -1.76 34.18 -7.23
C GLY A 286 -1.59 32.72 -6.85
N GLU A 287 -2.18 32.29 -5.73
CA GLU A 287 -2.25 30.89 -5.33
C GLU A 287 -3.18 30.08 -6.25
N TYR A 288 -2.83 28.80 -6.49
CA TYR A 288 -3.67 27.86 -7.25
C TYR A 288 -3.73 26.49 -6.57
N VAL A 289 -4.93 25.93 -6.37
CA VAL A 289 -5.12 24.57 -5.84
C VAL A 289 -5.35 23.60 -6.99
N SER A 290 -4.78 22.38 -6.93
CA SER A 290 -4.99 21.31 -7.92
C SER A 290 -5.60 20.00 -7.38
N ASN A 291 -5.76 19.86 -6.06
CA ASN A 291 -6.22 18.64 -5.40
C ASN A 291 -7.22 18.94 -4.26
N SER A 292 -7.55 17.95 -3.41
CA SER A 292 -8.57 18.08 -2.36
C SER A 292 -7.97 18.50 -1.00
N VAL A 293 -8.72 18.25 0.08
CA VAL A 293 -8.36 18.56 1.48
C VAL A 293 -8.52 17.35 2.39
N ALA A 294 -7.65 17.24 3.38
CA ALA A 294 -7.93 16.43 4.57
C ALA A 294 -8.64 17.24 5.65
N VAL A 295 -9.29 16.53 6.57
CA VAL A 295 -10.11 17.11 7.65
C VAL A 295 -9.82 16.37 8.95
N ASP A 296 -9.43 17.11 9.99
CA ASP A 296 -9.31 16.56 11.35
C ASP A 296 -10.63 16.58 12.12
N GLU A 297 -10.69 15.79 13.19
CA GLU A 297 -11.85 15.57 14.04
C GLU A 297 -12.40 16.83 14.75
N ASN A 298 -11.66 17.94 14.69
CA ASN A 298 -12.03 19.25 15.24
C ASN A 298 -12.42 20.25 14.14
N ASN A 299 -12.72 19.74 12.93
CA ASN A 299 -13.01 20.54 11.74
C ASN A 299 -11.86 21.46 11.28
N GLY A 300 -10.61 21.07 11.57
CA GLY A 300 -9.44 21.62 10.88
C GLY A 300 -9.37 21.12 9.44
N ILE A 301 -9.42 22.03 8.47
CA ILE A 301 -9.44 21.74 7.02
C ILE A 301 -8.06 22.08 6.44
N TYR A 302 -7.39 21.07 5.86
CA TYR A 302 -6.00 21.13 5.43
C TYR A 302 -5.90 21.24 3.92
N LEU A 303 -5.48 22.40 3.43
CA LEU A 303 -5.52 22.81 2.02
C LEU A 303 -4.14 23.24 1.54
N ALA A 304 -3.60 22.58 0.51
CA ALA A 304 -2.40 23.03 -0.16
C ALA A 304 -2.74 23.77 -1.46
N SER A 305 -2.34 25.05 -1.55
CA SER A 305 -2.17 25.72 -2.83
C SER A 305 -0.83 25.32 -3.46
N ASP A 306 -0.52 25.85 -4.63
CA ASP A 306 0.72 25.69 -5.38
C ASP A 306 1.98 26.23 -4.66
N SER A 307 1.82 26.90 -3.52
CA SER A 307 2.87 27.66 -2.84
C SER A 307 2.75 27.71 -1.32
N VAL A 308 1.57 27.46 -0.75
CA VAL A 308 1.28 27.58 0.68
C VAL A 308 0.44 26.40 1.16
N MET A 309 0.82 25.84 2.31
CA MET A 309 0.03 24.89 3.08
C MET A 309 -0.81 25.66 4.11
N HIS A 310 -2.13 25.50 4.08
CA HIS A 310 -3.08 26.15 4.98
C HIS A 310 -3.79 25.13 5.87
N LYS A 311 -4.00 25.48 7.13
CA LYS A 311 -5.07 24.95 7.98
C LYS A 311 -6.10 26.06 8.19
N LEU A 312 -7.32 25.85 7.72
CA LEU A 312 -8.49 26.63 8.10
C LEU A 312 -9.26 25.89 9.20
N VAL A 313 -10.12 26.58 9.93
CA VAL A 313 -11.00 25.97 10.95
C VAL A 313 -12.45 26.33 10.66
N TRP A 314 -13.34 25.35 10.67
CA TRP A 314 -14.79 25.55 10.51
C TRP A 314 -15.49 25.54 11.87
N ASP A 315 -16.12 26.66 12.24
CA ASP A 315 -16.73 26.89 13.56
C ASP A 315 -18.19 26.38 13.69
N GLY A 316 -18.71 25.71 12.66
CA GLY A 316 -20.13 25.34 12.53
C GLY A 316 -20.98 26.38 11.79
N THR A 317 -20.42 27.53 11.40
CA THR A 317 -21.08 28.63 10.66
C THR A 317 -20.16 29.30 9.61
N ASN A 318 -18.87 29.43 9.88
CA ASN A 318 -17.88 30.12 9.05
C ASN A 318 -16.55 29.35 8.97
N LEU A 319 -15.82 29.55 7.88
CA LEU A 319 -14.39 29.27 7.78
C LEU A 319 -13.59 30.42 8.41
N SER A 320 -12.66 30.10 9.32
CA SER A 320 -11.69 31.03 9.89
C SER A 320 -10.25 30.71 9.45
N ASP A 321 -9.49 31.76 9.15
CA ASP A 321 -8.04 31.77 8.94
C ASP A 321 -7.26 32.40 10.12
N ASN A 322 -7.94 32.68 11.24
CA ASN A 322 -7.32 33.33 12.41
C ASN A 322 -6.55 32.32 13.28
N GLU A 323 -5.29 32.64 13.61
CA GLU A 323 -4.45 31.83 14.51
C GLU A 323 -5.10 31.58 15.89
N ALA A 324 -5.94 32.51 16.36
CA ALA A 324 -6.68 32.40 17.61
C ALA A 324 -7.70 31.25 17.64
N ASP A 325 -8.19 30.82 16.46
CA ASP A 325 -9.13 29.71 16.31
C ASP A 325 -8.40 28.38 15.99
N GLY A 326 -7.06 28.40 15.91
CA GLY A 326 -6.22 27.24 15.57
C GLY A 326 -5.89 27.09 14.08
N ALA A 327 -6.28 28.06 13.25
CA ALA A 327 -5.87 28.12 11.85
C ALA A 327 -4.38 28.54 11.69
N TRP A 328 -3.78 28.27 10.53
CA TRP A 328 -2.43 28.75 10.20
C TRP A 328 -2.14 28.63 8.70
N SER A 329 -1.10 29.30 8.21
CA SER A 329 -0.54 29.07 6.88
C SER A 329 1.00 28.96 6.93
N SER A 330 1.58 28.25 5.97
CA SER A 330 3.03 28.01 5.88
C SER A 330 3.46 27.90 4.42
N PRO A 331 4.37 28.77 3.92
CA PRO A 331 4.90 28.63 2.57
C PRO A 331 5.77 27.37 2.48
N TYR A 332 5.81 26.75 1.30
CA TYR A 332 6.67 25.60 1.02
C TYR A 332 7.31 25.74 -0.37
N ASN A 333 8.31 24.91 -0.69
CA ASN A 333 9.01 25.03 -1.98
C ASN A 333 8.09 24.64 -3.14
N ASN A 334 8.08 25.47 -4.18
CA ASN A 334 7.56 25.11 -5.50
C ASN A 334 8.61 25.36 -6.59
N SER A 335 8.32 24.97 -7.82
CA SER A 335 9.23 25.23 -8.95
C SER A 335 8.47 25.59 -10.23
N GLU A 336 8.88 25.05 -11.38
CA GLU A 336 8.17 25.19 -12.64
C GLU A 336 7.30 23.95 -12.93
N GLN A 337 6.47 24.01 -13.96
CA GLN A 337 5.58 22.91 -14.34
C GLN A 337 6.38 21.70 -14.88
N PRO A 338 6.27 20.48 -14.29
CA PRO A 338 6.90 19.30 -14.86
C PRO A 338 6.43 19.01 -16.30
N PRO A 339 7.28 18.38 -17.13
CA PRO A 339 7.05 18.24 -18.58
C PRO A 339 5.82 17.41 -18.97
N MET A 340 5.35 16.53 -18.09
CA MET A 340 4.14 15.72 -18.26
C MET A 340 3.48 15.39 -16.91
N ILE A 341 2.28 14.79 -16.96
CA ILE A 341 1.51 14.29 -15.82
C ILE A 341 1.05 15.35 -14.82
N LYS A 342 1.94 15.92 -13.99
CA LYS A 342 1.61 16.86 -12.90
C LYS A 342 0.70 18.03 -13.31
N VAL A 343 -0.21 18.46 -12.43
CA VAL A 343 -1.13 19.59 -12.60
C VAL A 343 -0.72 20.72 -11.66
N GLY A 344 -0.11 21.78 -12.21
CA GLY A 344 0.53 22.81 -11.43
C GLY A 344 1.97 22.46 -11.02
N ASN A 345 2.56 23.32 -10.20
CA ASN A 345 3.98 23.35 -9.85
C ASN A 345 4.28 23.30 -8.33
N GLY A 346 3.24 23.22 -7.50
CA GLY A 346 3.33 22.95 -6.06
C GLY A 346 3.25 21.46 -5.74
N THR A 347 2.50 21.10 -4.70
CA THR A 347 2.53 19.75 -4.11
C THR A 347 2.11 18.62 -5.05
N GLY A 348 1.01 18.76 -5.80
CA GLY A 348 0.41 17.65 -6.57
C GLY A 348 -0.07 16.46 -5.73
N SER A 349 -0.15 16.62 -4.40
CA SER A 349 -0.77 15.64 -3.49
C SER A 349 -1.91 16.32 -2.73
N THR A 350 -2.97 15.57 -2.41
CA THR A 350 -3.88 15.97 -1.34
C THR A 350 -3.12 15.85 -0.02
N PRO A 351 -3.19 16.84 0.91
CA PRO A 351 -2.46 16.76 2.18
C PRO A 351 -2.96 15.60 3.05
N THR A 352 -2.05 14.85 3.66
CA THR A 352 -2.37 13.65 4.45
C THR A 352 -2.09 13.87 5.94
N LEU A 353 -2.98 13.45 6.83
CA LEU A 353 -2.81 13.60 8.29
C LEU A 353 -2.10 12.38 8.91
N MET A 354 -1.27 12.64 9.91
CA MET A 354 -0.42 11.67 10.61
C MET A 354 -0.42 11.95 12.12
N GLY A 355 -0.32 10.89 12.94
CA GLY A 355 -0.33 10.95 14.41
C GLY A 355 -1.66 11.41 15.01
N PHE A 356 -2.41 10.54 15.68
CA PHE A 356 -3.80 10.77 16.09
C PHE A 356 -4.04 10.69 17.61
N SER A 357 -3.16 10.05 18.39
CA SER A 357 -3.25 9.93 19.85
C SER A 357 -2.93 11.25 20.56
N ASP A 358 -3.32 11.37 21.83
CA ASP A 358 -3.07 12.59 22.60
C ASP A 358 -1.58 12.81 22.91
N ASP A 359 -0.80 11.74 23.08
CA ASP A 359 0.65 11.75 23.26
C ASP A 359 1.45 11.65 21.94
N GLU A 360 0.80 11.82 20.77
CA GLU A 360 1.40 11.66 19.44
C GLU A 360 1.67 13.02 18.75
N ASP A 361 2.80 13.13 18.04
CA ASP A 361 3.11 14.22 17.11
C ASP A 361 2.01 14.34 16.04
N LYS A 362 1.11 15.32 16.18
CA LYS A 362 0.01 15.55 15.23
C LYS A 362 0.55 16.32 14.02
N LEU A 363 0.77 15.62 12.91
CA LEU A 363 1.41 16.11 11.68
C LEU A 363 0.46 16.11 10.47
N VAL A 364 0.72 17.01 9.52
CA VAL A 364 0.17 16.96 8.16
C VAL A 364 1.33 16.93 7.17
N VAL A 365 1.23 16.10 6.14
CA VAL A 365 2.35 15.71 5.28
C VAL A 365 1.99 15.91 3.80
N ILE A 366 2.96 16.40 3.02
CA ILE A 366 2.88 16.56 1.56
C ILE A 366 4.22 16.21 0.89
N THR A 367 4.20 15.96 -0.41
CA THR A 367 5.38 16.23 -1.27
C THR A 367 5.43 17.71 -1.65
N ASP A 368 6.61 18.34 -1.67
CA ASP A 368 6.77 19.71 -2.15
C ASP A 368 6.82 19.80 -3.69
N GLY A 369 6.83 21.03 -4.22
CA GLY A 369 6.87 21.31 -5.65
C GLY A 369 8.27 21.51 -6.23
N ALA A 370 9.35 21.22 -5.49
CA ALA A 370 10.71 21.32 -6.02
C ALA A 370 10.95 20.29 -7.13
N LYS A 371 11.83 20.58 -8.11
CA LYS A 371 12.08 19.67 -9.25
C LYS A 371 12.40 18.23 -8.81
N GLN A 372 13.23 18.11 -7.79
CA GLN A 372 13.43 16.90 -7.01
C GLN A 372 12.70 17.14 -5.68
N MET A 373 11.53 16.53 -5.52
CA MET A 373 10.61 16.84 -4.43
C MET A 373 11.17 16.46 -3.05
N ASN A 374 10.76 17.20 -2.02
CA ASN A 374 10.95 16.80 -0.64
C ASN A 374 9.65 16.25 -0.05
N LEU A 375 9.75 15.30 0.86
CA LEU A 375 8.68 15.01 1.82
C LEU A 375 8.74 16.07 2.92
N VAL A 376 7.60 16.72 3.19
CA VAL A 376 7.50 17.83 4.17
C VAL A 376 6.40 17.51 5.18
N ALA A 377 6.73 17.59 6.46
CA ALA A 377 5.78 17.54 7.57
C ALA A 377 5.59 18.93 8.18
N PHE A 378 4.36 19.26 8.55
CA PHE A 378 4.00 20.44 9.33
C PHE A 378 3.28 20.04 10.62
N TRP A 379 3.50 20.76 11.71
CA TRP A 379 2.72 20.60 12.94
C TRP A 379 1.26 20.99 12.69
N ARG A 380 0.30 20.12 13.04
CA ARG A 380 -1.15 20.40 12.86
C ARG A 380 -1.68 21.46 13.83
N ASN A 381 -1.15 21.48 15.05
CA ASN A 381 -1.70 22.22 16.19
C ASN A 381 -0.64 23.19 16.76
N GLU A 382 -0.28 23.05 18.04
CA GLU A 382 0.83 23.81 18.64
C GLU A 382 2.17 23.43 18.01
N ILE A 383 3.12 24.38 18.01
CA ILE A 383 4.50 24.16 17.55
C ILE A 383 5.37 23.97 18.81
N PRO A 384 6.20 22.90 18.91
CA PRO A 384 7.10 22.69 20.04
C PRO A 384 8.07 23.87 20.28
N GLU A 385 8.45 24.11 21.54
CA GLU A 385 9.30 25.25 21.90
C GLU A 385 10.66 25.20 21.17
N GLY A 386 10.89 26.17 20.28
CA GLY A 386 12.11 26.27 19.47
C GLY A 386 12.02 25.63 18.07
N SER A 387 10.88 25.06 17.68
CA SER A 387 10.61 24.58 16.32
C SER A 387 9.95 25.63 15.43
N GLU A 388 9.91 25.39 14.11
CA GLU A 388 9.12 26.15 13.14
C GLU A 388 7.84 25.38 12.74
N ARG A 389 6.96 25.97 11.92
CA ARG A 389 5.69 25.33 11.48
C ARG A 389 5.94 24.09 10.61
N ILE A 390 6.98 24.11 9.77
CA ILE A 390 7.54 22.90 9.16
C ILE A 390 8.23 22.12 10.28
N ALA A 391 7.70 20.94 10.59
CA ALA A 391 8.22 20.04 11.61
C ALA A 391 9.55 19.41 11.15
N GLY A 392 9.60 18.98 9.89
CA GLY A 392 10.80 18.43 9.27
C GLY A 392 10.61 18.15 7.78
N GLN A 393 11.73 18.12 7.06
CA GLN A 393 11.76 18.00 5.60
C GLN A 393 12.93 17.12 5.16
N ILE A 394 12.71 16.24 4.17
CA ILE A 394 13.73 15.33 3.64
C ILE A 394 13.60 15.22 2.11
N PRO A 395 14.69 15.29 1.31
CA PRO A 395 14.62 15.12 -0.13
C PRO A 395 14.27 13.68 -0.50
N VAL A 396 13.39 13.51 -1.49
CA VAL A 396 13.07 12.20 -2.09
C VAL A 396 14.14 11.89 -3.15
N THR A 397 14.80 10.74 -3.00
CA THR A 397 15.94 10.33 -3.84
C THR A 397 15.64 9.10 -4.67
N CYS A 398 14.70 8.26 -4.21
CA CYS A 398 14.37 6.95 -4.76
C CYS A 398 15.61 6.04 -4.98
N ASN A 399 16.75 6.29 -4.30
CA ASN A 399 18.03 5.59 -4.54
C ASN A 399 18.54 5.70 -5.99
N PHE A 400 18.33 6.83 -6.66
CA PHE A 400 18.98 7.12 -7.94
C PHE A 400 20.46 7.47 -7.75
N THR A 401 21.36 6.80 -8.47
CA THR A 401 22.82 7.02 -8.38
C THR A 401 23.27 8.35 -9.00
N THR A 402 22.50 8.85 -9.98
CA THR A 402 22.48 10.24 -10.44
C THR A 402 21.02 10.65 -10.41
N LEU A 403 20.65 11.68 -9.64
CA LEU A 403 19.27 12.13 -9.57
C LEU A 403 18.83 12.65 -10.96
N PRO A 404 17.69 12.20 -11.51
CA PRO A 404 17.13 12.76 -12.75
C PRO A 404 16.73 14.23 -12.54
N GLU A 405 16.49 14.98 -13.63
CA GLU A 405 16.08 16.40 -13.52
C GLU A 405 14.79 16.55 -12.69
N TRP A 406 13.89 15.58 -12.79
CA TRP A 406 12.61 15.56 -12.09
C TRP A 406 12.44 14.28 -11.24
N ILE A 407 12.18 14.47 -9.95
CA ILE A 407 11.58 13.47 -9.06
C ILE A 407 10.31 14.14 -8.52
N GLN A 408 9.16 13.84 -9.12
CA GLN A 408 7.92 14.57 -8.89
C GLN A 408 6.70 13.68 -9.04
N THR A 409 5.58 14.06 -8.41
CA THR A 409 4.36 13.25 -8.39
C THR A 409 3.08 14.07 -8.56
N GLU A 410 1.99 13.41 -8.93
CA GLU A 410 0.60 13.92 -8.85
C GLU A 410 -0.24 12.94 -8.02
N GLN A 411 0.41 12.20 -7.12
CA GLN A 411 -0.17 11.12 -6.32
C GLN A 411 0.11 11.44 -4.84
N SER A 412 -0.77 10.98 -3.96
CA SER A 412 -0.74 11.26 -2.51
C SER A 412 0.46 10.65 -1.77
N VAL A 413 0.67 11.15 -0.55
CA VAL A 413 1.61 10.55 0.41
C VAL A 413 0.88 9.46 1.18
N VAL A 414 1.23 8.19 0.97
CA VAL A 414 0.63 7.07 1.68
C VAL A 414 1.14 7.05 3.12
N VAL A 415 0.23 7.01 4.11
CA VAL A 415 0.58 7.11 5.54
C VAL A 415 0.09 5.91 6.35
N SER A 416 0.98 5.36 7.18
CA SER A 416 0.66 4.28 8.12
C SER A 416 1.42 4.48 9.43
N GLY A 417 0.70 4.87 10.48
CA GLY A 417 1.31 5.39 11.71
C GLY A 417 2.22 6.58 11.36
N TYR A 418 3.51 6.47 11.71
CA TYR A 418 4.55 7.44 11.36
C TYR A 418 5.39 7.06 10.13
N GLY A 419 5.03 6.00 9.42
CA GLY A 419 5.60 5.66 8.11
C GLY A 419 4.91 6.45 7.01
N ALA A 420 5.69 6.97 6.06
CA ALA A 420 5.20 7.63 4.85
C ALA A 420 5.83 6.98 3.60
N PHE A 421 5.08 6.84 2.52
CA PHE A 421 5.56 6.27 1.25
C PHE A 421 5.16 7.13 0.05
N VAL A 422 6.11 7.31 -0.86
CA VAL A 422 5.96 8.16 -2.06
C VAL A 422 6.58 7.49 -3.29
N VAL A 423 6.07 7.88 -4.46
CA VAL A 423 6.52 7.41 -5.77
C VAL A 423 6.91 8.59 -6.66
N ASN A 424 7.90 8.39 -7.54
CA ASN A 424 8.14 9.29 -8.66
C ASN A 424 7.21 8.91 -9.83
N ASN A 425 6.58 9.92 -10.42
CA ASN A 425 5.60 9.78 -11.50
C ASN A 425 6.06 10.49 -12.81
N ILE A 426 7.33 10.90 -12.89
CA ILE A 426 7.95 11.50 -14.08
C ILE A 426 9.05 10.58 -14.64
N PRO A 427 9.02 10.20 -15.94
CA PRO A 427 10.12 9.49 -16.60
C PRO A 427 11.41 10.32 -16.66
N GLU A 428 12.57 9.66 -16.58
CA GLU A 428 13.88 10.34 -16.74
C GLU A 428 14.00 11.01 -18.12
N ASN A 429 13.53 10.35 -19.18
CA ASN A 429 13.49 10.90 -20.53
C ASN A 429 12.04 11.12 -20.97
N VAL A 430 11.58 12.38 -21.01
CA VAL A 430 10.26 12.72 -21.56
C VAL A 430 10.39 13.09 -23.04
N SER A 431 9.74 12.32 -23.91
CA SER A 431 9.72 12.62 -25.35
C SER A 431 9.05 13.96 -25.65
N SER A 432 9.66 14.73 -26.57
CA SER A 432 9.10 15.99 -27.08
C SER A 432 7.71 15.84 -27.70
N ASP A 433 7.33 14.64 -28.13
CA ASP A 433 5.97 14.36 -28.65
C ASP A 433 4.90 14.54 -27.56
N LEU A 434 5.23 14.18 -26.31
CA LEU A 434 4.32 14.16 -25.16
C LEU A 434 4.22 15.51 -24.45
N ILE A 435 5.26 16.35 -24.54
CA ILE A 435 5.30 17.66 -23.87
C ILE A 435 4.18 18.55 -24.42
N GLY A 436 3.37 19.12 -23.52
CA GLY A 436 2.23 19.96 -23.89
C GLY A 436 0.99 19.22 -24.43
N GLN A 437 1.01 17.89 -24.52
CA GLN A 437 -0.20 17.10 -24.82
C GLN A 437 -1.17 17.13 -23.62
N ASN A 438 -2.44 16.83 -23.89
CA ASN A 438 -3.43 16.67 -22.82
C ASN A 438 -3.12 15.47 -21.91
N LYS A 439 -3.57 15.53 -20.66
CA LYS A 439 -3.21 14.56 -19.61
C LYS A 439 -3.66 13.13 -19.91
N ILE A 440 -4.84 12.95 -20.53
CA ILE A 440 -5.37 11.64 -20.93
C ILE A 440 -4.46 11.00 -21.98
N LEU A 441 -4.04 11.77 -23.00
CA LEU A 441 -3.10 11.29 -24.02
C LEU A 441 -1.74 10.92 -23.39
N GLN A 442 -1.24 11.70 -22.41
CA GLN A 442 0.00 11.39 -21.70
C GLN A 442 -0.07 10.05 -20.93
N VAL A 443 -1.09 9.81 -20.10
CA VAL A 443 -1.22 8.53 -19.36
C VAL A 443 -1.58 7.34 -20.24
N SER A 444 -2.22 7.54 -21.38
CA SER A 444 -2.48 6.45 -22.35
C SER A 444 -1.22 5.92 -23.05
N LEU A 445 -0.07 6.58 -22.88
CA LEU A 445 1.17 6.33 -23.64
C LEU A 445 2.41 6.09 -22.77
N MET A 446 2.48 6.69 -21.58
CA MET A 446 3.60 6.51 -20.64
C MET A 446 3.67 5.06 -20.15
N GLY A 447 4.80 4.37 -20.39
CA GLY A 447 4.97 2.94 -20.15
C GLY A 447 5.04 2.10 -21.44
N PRO A 448 3.90 1.77 -22.08
CA PRO A 448 3.86 0.89 -23.26
C PRO A 448 4.40 1.51 -24.56
N ALA A 449 4.32 2.83 -24.73
CA ALA A 449 4.72 3.51 -25.98
C ALA A 449 5.96 4.41 -25.82
N TYR A 450 6.16 4.99 -24.63
CA TYR A 450 7.29 5.83 -24.25
C TYR A 450 7.75 5.47 -22.83
N ASP A 451 8.94 5.89 -22.42
CA ASP A 451 9.54 5.61 -21.11
C ASP A 451 8.55 5.76 -19.93
N THR A 452 8.64 4.85 -18.96
CA THR A 452 7.87 4.90 -17.71
C THR A 452 8.59 5.74 -16.64
N ALA A 453 7.82 6.19 -15.65
CA ALA A 453 8.39 6.71 -14.41
C ALA A 453 8.87 5.56 -13.51
N TYR A 454 10.08 5.72 -12.99
CA TYR A 454 10.69 4.83 -11.99
C TYR A 454 10.96 5.60 -10.70
N GLY A 455 10.90 4.90 -9.56
CA GLY A 455 11.33 5.41 -8.27
C GLY A 455 10.26 5.33 -7.19
N ALA A 456 10.60 4.75 -6.04
CA ALA A 456 9.77 4.78 -4.84
C ALA A 456 10.63 4.81 -3.56
N GLU A 457 10.11 5.40 -2.48
CA GLU A 457 10.84 5.55 -1.22
C GLU A 457 9.90 5.52 0.00
N ARG A 458 10.24 4.74 1.03
CA ARG A 458 9.53 4.70 2.32
C ARG A 458 10.36 5.42 3.39
N PHE A 459 9.71 6.36 4.05
CA PHE A 459 10.24 7.15 5.15
C PHE A 459 9.59 6.74 6.48
N GLN A 460 10.24 7.16 7.56
CA GLN A 460 9.78 7.00 8.93
C GLN A 460 10.08 8.28 9.72
N TRP A 461 9.04 8.85 10.34
CA TRP A 461 9.19 9.94 11.31
C TRP A 461 9.59 9.39 12.68
N ASN A 462 10.47 10.12 13.37
CA ASN A 462 10.90 9.80 14.72
C ASN A 462 10.40 10.84 15.74
N THR A 463 9.36 10.50 16.50
CA THR A 463 8.76 11.37 17.53
C THR A 463 9.66 11.66 18.74
N SER A 464 10.87 11.06 18.81
CA SER A 464 11.86 11.36 19.85
C SER A 464 12.93 12.37 19.42
N THR A 465 13.05 12.67 18.12
CA THR A 465 13.96 13.70 17.61
C THR A 465 13.30 14.72 16.69
N ASN A 466 12.04 14.50 16.31
CA ASN A 466 11.25 15.31 15.38
C ASN A 466 11.90 15.39 13.99
N GLU A 467 12.36 14.24 13.49
CA GLU A 467 13.10 14.12 12.23
C GLU A 467 12.53 13.01 11.33
N TRP A 468 12.66 13.20 10.02
CA TRP A 468 12.46 12.15 9.03
C TRP A 468 13.72 11.29 8.85
N SER A 469 13.51 10.02 8.56
CA SER A 469 14.53 9.08 8.09
C SER A 469 14.02 8.29 6.88
N SER A 470 14.89 8.00 5.92
CA SER A 470 14.60 7.05 4.84
C SER A 470 14.88 5.62 5.36
N VAL A 471 13.95 4.70 5.12
CA VAL A 471 14.03 3.29 5.56
C VAL A 471 14.53 2.42 4.41
N TRP A 472 13.94 2.59 3.22
CA TRP A 472 14.38 1.97 1.98
C TRP A 472 13.93 2.79 0.77
N ALA A 473 14.70 2.67 -0.31
CA ALA A 473 14.50 3.44 -1.54
C ALA A 473 14.87 2.59 -2.77
N ARG A 474 14.04 2.63 -3.81
CA ARG A 474 14.07 1.74 -4.98
C ARG A 474 13.98 2.55 -6.28
N SER A 475 15.03 2.56 -7.09
CA SER A 475 15.12 3.30 -8.36
C SER A 475 14.72 2.47 -9.59
N ASP A 476 14.38 1.19 -9.39
CA ASP A 476 14.09 0.21 -10.44
C ASP A 476 12.60 -0.23 -10.51
N VAL A 477 11.78 0.22 -9.57
CA VAL A 477 10.34 -0.06 -9.52
C VAL A 477 9.57 1.00 -10.29
N SER A 478 8.62 0.56 -11.12
CA SER A 478 7.84 1.40 -12.04
C SER A 478 6.51 1.82 -11.41
N SER A 479 6.17 3.10 -11.46
CA SER A 479 4.92 3.66 -10.92
C SER A 479 4.31 4.64 -11.91
N THR A 480 3.31 4.19 -12.68
CA THR A 480 2.91 4.82 -13.94
C THR A 480 1.55 5.51 -13.79
N SER A 481 1.50 6.60 -13.03
CA SER A 481 0.28 7.40 -12.80
C SER A 481 -0.93 6.57 -12.33
N MET A 482 -0.76 5.85 -11.23
CA MET A 482 -1.84 5.33 -10.40
C MET A 482 -1.44 5.55 -8.94
N VAL A 483 -2.41 5.93 -8.09
CA VAL A 483 -2.15 6.35 -6.72
C VAL A 483 -1.70 5.12 -5.91
N PRO A 484 -0.52 5.18 -5.26
CA PRO A 484 -0.04 4.10 -4.40
C PRO A 484 -0.89 4.00 -3.14
N ILE A 485 -0.90 2.81 -2.53
CA ILE A 485 -1.65 2.55 -1.28
C ILE A 485 -0.82 1.70 -0.32
N TYR A 486 -1.22 1.61 0.95
CA TYR A 486 -0.64 0.67 1.91
C TYR A 486 -1.66 -0.38 2.36
N SER A 487 -1.26 -1.65 2.30
CA SER A 487 -2.01 -2.80 2.81
C SER A 487 -1.47 -3.23 4.18
N GLN A 488 -2.33 -3.16 5.20
CA GLN A 488 -2.03 -3.63 6.55
C GLN A 488 -2.06 -5.17 6.64
N SER A 489 -2.96 -5.87 5.92
CA SER A 489 -2.98 -7.34 5.89
C SER A 489 -1.73 -7.92 5.23
N GLY A 490 -1.23 -7.26 4.18
CA GLY A 490 -0.03 -7.64 3.47
C GLY A 490 1.28 -7.17 4.09
N ASN A 491 1.26 -6.15 4.96
CA ASN A 491 2.40 -5.31 5.34
C ASN A 491 3.20 -4.85 4.11
N MET A 492 2.53 -4.18 3.17
CA MET A 492 3.13 -3.80 1.89
C MET A 492 2.58 -2.49 1.31
N ALA A 493 3.45 -1.68 0.71
CA ALA A 493 3.06 -0.60 -0.20
C ALA A 493 2.75 -1.19 -1.58
N LEU A 494 1.66 -0.76 -2.21
CA LEU A 494 1.21 -1.26 -3.51
C LEU A 494 1.26 -0.14 -4.55
N ILE A 495 1.84 -0.45 -5.71
CA ILE A 495 2.02 0.48 -6.85
C ILE A 495 1.57 -0.20 -8.14
N ASN A 496 1.05 0.57 -9.11
CA ASN A 496 0.79 0.10 -10.48
C ASN A 496 1.73 0.80 -11.45
N GLY A 497 2.25 0.02 -12.41
CA GLY A 497 3.09 0.56 -13.46
C GLY A 497 3.41 -0.43 -14.56
N TYR A 498 4.07 0.06 -15.60
CA TYR A 498 4.45 -0.72 -16.78
C TYR A 498 5.92 -1.13 -16.75
N ARG A 499 6.24 -2.39 -17.09
CA ARG A 499 7.64 -2.85 -17.27
C ARG A 499 7.70 -4.05 -18.22
N LEU A 500 8.47 -3.93 -19.30
CA LEU A 500 8.78 -5.04 -20.20
C LEU A 500 9.59 -6.14 -19.48
N PRO A 501 9.41 -7.44 -19.82
CA PRO A 501 8.59 -7.97 -20.93
C PRO A 501 7.12 -8.23 -20.57
N ASP A 502 6.70 -7.97 -19.32
CA ASP A 502 5.43 -8.47 -18.77
C ASP A 502 4.25 -7.48 -18.89
N GLY A 503 4.51 -6.23 -19.31
CA GLY A 503 3.48 -5.21 -19.52
C GLY A 503 3.08 -4.47 -18.24
N TRP A 504 1.78 -4.21 -18.08
CA TRP A 504 1.20 -3.58 -16.89
C TRP A 504 1.20 -4.54 -15.68
N LYS A 505 1.47 -4.00 -14.49
CA LYS A 505 1.49 -4.74 -13.23
C LYS A 505 0.92 -3.97 -12.05
N VAL A 506 0.51 -4.68 -11.01
CA VAL A 506 0.59 -4.20 -9.61
C VAL A 506 1.79 -4.88 -8.96
N LEU A 507 2.62 -4.11 -8.23
CA LEU A 507 3.68 -4.61 -7.37
C LEU A 507 3.36 -4.27 -5.92
N GLY A 508 3.55 -5.23 -5.02
CA GLY A 508 3.54 -5.00 -3.57
C GLY A 508 4.95 -5.09 -3.00
N LEU A 509 5.44 -3.98 -2.45
CA LEU A 509 6.73 -3.83 -1.79
C LEU A 509 6.55 -4.01 -0.29
N ASP A 510 7.30 -4.91 0.35
CA ASP A 510 7.26 -5.09 1.80
C ASP A 510 7.55 -3.76 2.50
N TRP A 511 6.67 -3.37 3.43
CA TRP A 511 6.68 -2.04 4.02
C TRP A 511 7.99 -1.74 4.75
N ASP A 512 8.68 -2.75 5.28
CA ASP A 512 9.86 -2.57 6.12
C ASP A 512 11.18 -2.91 5.42
N THR A 513 11.17 -3.69 4.33
CA THR A 513 12.39 -4.02 3.56
C THR A 513 12.45 -3.45 2.14
N GLY A 514 11.32 -3.09 1.53
CA GLY A 514 11.26 -2.65 0.13
C GLY A 514 11.47 -3.77 -0.90
N GLU A 515 11.49 -5.03 -0.46
CA GLU A 515 11.50 -6.21 -1.32
C GLU A 515 10.13 -6.39 -1.98
N ILE A 516 10.08 -6.79 -3.25
CA ILE A 516 8.79 -7.10 -3.89
C ILE A 516 8.31 -8.45 -3.30
N VAL A 517 7.12 -8.45 -2.72
CA VAL A 517 6.50 -9.62 -2.06
C VAL A 517 5.13 -9.98 -2.63
N HIS A 518 4.58 -9.13 -3.50
CA HIS A 518 3.42 -9.41 -4.33
C HIS A 518 3.64 -8.88 -5.76
N GLN A 519 3.11 -9.59 -6.76
CA GLN A 519 3.02 -9.10 -8.13
C GLN A 519 1.75 -9.64 -8.80
N THR A 520 0.95 -8.76 -9.40
CA THR A 520 -0.12 -9.12 -10.35
C THR A 520 0.25 -8.58 -11.72
N ILE A 521 0.25 -9.44 -12.74
CA ILE A 521 0.59 -9.10 -14.14
C ILE A 521 -0.71 -9.05 -14.97
N PHE A 522 -0.87 -8.00 -15.78
CA PHE A 522 -2.00 -7.80 -16.70
C PHE A 522 -1.62 -7.89 -18.19
N GLY A 523 -0.33 -7.92 -18.53
CA GLY A 523 0.14 -7.85 -19.92
C GLY A 523 0.01 -6.45 -20.51
N ASP A 524 0.11 -6.36 -21.84
CA ASP A 524 0.19 -5.07 -22.55
C ASP A 524 -1.17 -4.39 -22.79
N ALA A 525 -2.28 -4.99 -22.34
CA ALA A 525 -3.64 -4.50 -22.53
C ALA A 525 -3.93 -3.26 -21.67
N ASN A 526 -4.58 -2.24 -22.23
CA ASN A 526 -4.84 -0.97 -21.56
C ASN A 526 -5.78 -1.08 -20.35
N PHE A 527 -6.50 -2.21 -20.18
CA PHE A 527 -7.17 -2.54 -18.90
C PHE A 527 -6.22 -2.43 -17.69
N GLY A 528 -4.94 -2.74 -17.84
CA GLY A 528 -3.94 -2.65 -16.76
C GLY A 528 -3.42 -1.25 -16.44
N ASN A 529 -3.92 -0.21 -17.13
CA ASN A 529 -3.56 1.20 -16.90
C ASN A 529 -4.49 1.84 -15.86
N GLY A 530 -3.94 2.29 -14.73
CA GLY A 530 -4.69 2.92 -13.65
C GLY A 530 -5.08 4.39 -13.87
N ALA A 531 -4.37 5.13 -14.73
CA ALA A 531 -4.72 6.48 -15.18
C ALA A 531 -5.29 7.44 -14.10
N TYR A 532 -4.44 7.85 -13.15
CA TYR A 532 -4.70 8.66 -11.95
C TYR A 532 -5.61 8.04 -10.87
N ALA A 533 -6.17 6.85 -11.08
CA ALA A 533 -7.02 6.21 -10.08
C ALA A 533 -6.27 5.65 -8.87
N LEU A 534 -7.01 5.24 -7.84
CA LEU A 534 -6.50 4.54 -6.66
C LEU A 534 -6.58 3.03 -6.85
N LEU A 535 -5.53 2.31 -6.41
CA LEU A 535 -5.66 0.88 -6.12
C LEU A 535 -6.65 0.71 -4.95
N GLU A 536 -7.46 -0.33 -4.97
CA GLU A 536 -8.55 -0.51 -3.99
C GLU A 536 -8.78 -2.00 -3.73
N TYR A 537 -9.03 -2.39 -2.48
CA TYR A 537 -9.16 -3.79 -2.08
C TYR A 537 -10.37 -3.96 -1.16
N LEU A 538 -11.19 -4.99 -1.41
CA LEU A 538 -12.38 -5.27 -0.61
C LEU A 538 -12.07 -6.06 0.67
N GLU A 539 -13.05 -6.15 1.57
CA GLU A 539 -12.99 -6.92 2.83
C GLU A 539 -12.72 -8.43 2.66
N ASN A 540 -12.78 -8.94 1.42
CA ASN A 540 -12.42 -10.31 1.06
C ASN A 540 -11.10 -10.41 0.25
N ASP A 541 -10.26 -9.37 0.30
CA ASP A 541 -8.97 -9.23 -0.39
C ASP A 541 -9.03 -9.30 -1.94
N ASP A 542 -10.22 -9.12 -2.53
CA ASP A 542 -10.37 -8.87 -3.97
C ASP A 542 -9.82 -7.49 -4.34
N LEU A 543 -9.07 -7.41 -5.44
CA LEU A 543 -8.63 -6.15 -6.03
C LEU A 543 -9.78 -5.54 -6.86
N ILE A 544 -10.15 -4.30 -6.53
CA ILE A 544 -10.88 -3.41 -7.43
C ILE A 544 -9.83 -2.57 -8.16
N PHE A 545 -9.45 -3.02 -9.36
CA PHE A 545 -8.55 -2.26 -10.20
C PHE A 545 -9.35 -1.18 -10.91
N ASN A 546 -9.36 0.02 -10.34
CA ASN A 546 -9.97 1.22 -10.93
C ASN A 546 -9.20 1.60 -12.22
N SER A 547 -9.55 0.98 -13.34
CA SER A 547 -8.86 1.19 -14.63
C SER A 547 -9.28 2.50 -15.31
N PHE A 548 -8.46 2.96 -16.26
CA PHE A 548 -8.83 3.96 -17.28
C PHE A 548 -10.25 3.74 -17.82
N VAL A 549 -10.66 2.50 -18.12
CA VAL A 549 -11.95 2.20 -18.75
C VAL A 549 -13.14 2.09 -17.78
N GLY A 550 -12.87 1.71 -16.53
CA GLY A 550 -13.87 1.36 -15.52
C GLY A 550 -13.28 0.41 -14.48
N PRO A 551 -13.78 0.40 -13.23
CA PRO A 551 -13.29 -0.55 -12.23
C PRO A 551 -13.56 -2.02 -12.60
N ILE A 552 -12.49 -2.82 -12.48
CA ILE A 552 -12.42 -4.25 -12.74
C ILE A 552 -12.31 -5.00 -11.41
N ARG A 553 -13.17 -6.00 -11.14
CA ARG A 553 -13.03 -6.85 -9.94
C ARG A 553 -12.20 -8.09 -10.24
N ILE A 554 -11.14 -8.30 -9.48
CA ILE A 554 -10.18 -9.41 -9.61
C ILE A 554 -10.15 -10.23 -8.32
N ASN A 555 -10.41 -11.55 -8.43
CA ASN A 555 -10.48 -12.45 -7.28
C ASN A 555 -9.32 -13.46 -7.24
N TYR A 556 -8.43 -13.31 -6.25
CA TYR A 556 -7.22 -14.11 -6.08
C TYR A 556 -7.43 -15.59 -5.70
N ASN A 557 -8.67 -16.01 -5.43
CA ASN A 557 -9.02 -17.36 -4.99
C ASN A 557 -9.60 -18.25 -6.10
N THR A 558 -9.72 -17.75 -7.34
CA THR A 558 -10.28 -18.52 -8.47
C THR A 558 -9.24 -19.30 -9.27
N SER A 559 -9.61 -20.50 -9.73
CA SER A 559 -8.74 -21.43 -10.45
C SER A 559 -8.43 -21.05 -11.92
N ASN A 560 -8.69 -19.80 -12.32
CA ASN A 560 -8.31 -19.25 -13.63
C ASN A 560 -6.96 -18.53 -13.58
N LEU A 561 -6.40 -18.32 -12.39
CA LEU A 561 -5.08 -17.74 -12.19
C LEU A 561 -3.99 -18.76 -12.47
N SER A 562 -3.08 -18.46 -13.39
CA SER A 562 -1.83 -19.20 -13.52
C SER A 562 -0.88 -18.78 -12.40
N SER A 563 -0.88 -19.54 -11.30
CA SER A 563 0.01 -19.32 -10.15
C SER A 563 1.46 -19.72 -10.48
N GLY A 564 2.11 -18.97 -11.37
CA GLY A 564 3.52 -19.13 -11.72
C GLY A 564 4.41 -18.53 -10.65
N ALA A 565 5.00 -19.38 -9.79
CA ALA A 565 5.96 -18.96 -8.78
C ALA A 565 7.33 -18.62 -9.41
N VAL A 566 7.41 -17.52 -10.13
CA VAL A 566 8.65 -16.94 -10.67
C VAL A 566 9.45 -16.28 -9.54
N SER A 567 10.78 -16.41 -9.55
CA SER A 567 11.64 -15.67 -8.62
C SER A 567 11.60 -14.16 -8.91
N ILE A 568 11.74 -13.36 -7.87
CA ILE A 568 11.76 -11.90 -7.98
C ILE A 568 13.23 -11.47 -8.08
N ASP A 569 13.75 -11.54 -9.30
CA ASP A 569 15.14 -11.21 -9.59
C ASP A 569 15.33 -9.69 -9.61
N ASN A 570 15.99 -9.13 -8.60
CA ASN A 570 16.41 -7.72 -8.57
C ASN A 570 17.59 -7.41 -9.55
N ASN A 571 17.73 -8.16 -10.66
CA ASN A 571 18.60 -7.84 -11.79
C ASN A 571 18.20 -8.61 -13.05
N THR A 572 18.13 -7.94 -14.21
CA THR A 572 17.58 -8.51 -15.45
C THR A 572 18.63 -9.17 -16.35
N THR A 573 18.56 -10.50 -16.51
CA THR A 573 19.05 -11.21 -17.72
C THR A 573 18.17 -12.42 -18.04
N ASN A 574 17.66 -12.51 -19.28
CA ASN A 574 16.72 -13.55 -19.73
C ASN A 574 17.26 -14.98 -19.61
N MET A 575 16.42 -15.91 -19.14
CA MET A 575 16.13 -17.20 -19.82
C MET A 575 14.66 -17.62 -19.60
N SER A 576 14.13 -18.48 -20.47
CA SER A 576 12.71 -18.88 -20.50
C SER A 576 12.35 -19.98 -19.50
N SER A 577 11.12 -19.96 -18.99
CA SER A 577 10.57 -20.95 -18.07
C SER A 577 10.65 -22.40 -18.56
N GLY A 578 11.13 -23.29 -17.68
CA GLY A 578 11.01 -24.75 -17.78
C GLY A 578 9.99 -25.28 -16.77
N ALA A 579 9.39 -26.44 -17.06
CA ALA A 579 8.35 -27.04 -16.22
C ALA A 579 8.89 -27.64 -14.90
N ASP A 580 7.98 -27.93 -13.96
CA ASP A 580 8.23 -28.74 -12.76
C ASP A 580 9.10 -29.97 -13.06
N ALA A 581 10.30 -30.02 -12.47
CA ALA A 581 11.23 -31.13 -12.61
C ALA A 581 11.49 -31.79 -11.25
N SER A 582 11.45 -33.12 -11.23
CA SER A 582 11.55 -33.92 -10.01
C SER A 582 13.01 -34.11 -9.58
N GLY A 583 13.56 -33.14 -8.84
CA GLY A 583 14.82 -33.29 -8.13
C GLY A 583 14.79 -34.49 -7.16
N SER A 584 15.87 -35.27 -7.14
CA SER A 584 16.00 -36.48 -6.33
C SER A 584 17.08 -36.31 -5.26
N TRP A 585 16.86 -36.79 -4.04
CA TRP A 585 17.82 -36.64 -2.95
C TRP A 585 18.03 -37.95 -2.17
N GLU A 586 19.17 -38.07 -1.49
CA GLU A 586 19.53 -39.13 -0.57
C GLU A 586 20.13 -38.58 0.74
N LEU A 587 19.98 -39.35 1.82
CA LEU A 587 20.61 -39.06 3.10
C LEU A 587 21.90 -39.88 3.19
N ILE A 588 23.03 -39.19 3.26
CA ILE A 588 24.31 -39.79 3.60
C ILE A 588 24.50 -39.58 5.11
N SER A 589 24.55 -40.68 5.84
CA SER A 589 24.84 -40.70 7.27
C SER A 589 26.08 -41.54 7.53
N GLU A 590 27.00 -41.02 8.34
CA GLU A 590 28.02 -41.88 8.95
C GLU A 590 27.30 -42.80 9.96
N ASN A 591 27.08 -44.04 9.54
CA ASN A 591 26.25 -45.00 10.27
C ASN A 591 27.11 -45.75 11.32
N PRO A 592 26.73 -45.79 12.62
CA PRO A 592 25.46 -45.30 13.19
C PRO A 592 25.50 -43.83 13.62
N VAL A 593 24.60 -43.03 13.02
CA VAL A 593 24.24 -41.64 13.32
C VAL A 593 25.38 -40.80 13.94
N GLY A 594 26.31 -40.35 13.10
CA GLY A 594 27.29 -39.33 13.46
C GLY A 594 26.67 -37.99 13.87
N ASP A 595 27.49 -37.12 14.48
CA ASP A 595 27.13 -35.74 14.91
C ASP A 595 26.61 -34.83 13.76
N VAL A 596 26.70 -35.27 12.50
CA VAL A 596 26.31 -34.55 11.29
C VAL A 596 25.57 -35.50 10.35
N ILE A 597 24.48 -35.03 9.75
CA ILE A 597 23.86 -35.65 8.57
C ILE A 597 24.22 -34.84 7.32
N GLU A 598 24.42 -35.53 6.20
CA GLU A 598 24.60 -34.90 4.89
C GLU A 598 23.41 -35.27 3.99
N ILE A 599 22.73 -34.26 3.44
CA ILE A 599 21.69 -34.42 2.43
C ILE A 599 22.31 -34.04 1.09
N LYS A 600 22.38 -35.00 0.16
CA LYS A 600 22.75 -34.77 -1.23
C LYS A 600 21.54 -34.93 -2.13
N GLY A 601 21.44 -34.13 -3.19
CA GLY A 601 20.46 -34.37 -4.24
C GLY A 601 20.82 -33.70 -5.55
N THR A 602 20.13 -34.07 -6.62
CA THR A 602 20.44 -33.71 -8.01
C THR A 602 19.15 -33.51 -8.82
N GLY A 603 19.22 -32.66 -9.84
CA GLY A 603 18.07 -32.33 -10.69
C GLY A 603 17.07 -31.38 -10.02
N PHE A 604 17.49 -30.61 -9.02
CA PHE A 604 16.74 -29.44 -8.57
C PHE A 604 16.80 -28.33 -9.63
N VAL A 605 15.82 -27.42 -9.61
CA VAL A 605 15.69 -26.31 -10.57
C VAL A 605 15.51 -25.01 -9.78
N GLY A 606 16.27 -23.98 -10.15
CA GLY A 606 16.44 -22.76 -9.37
C GLY A 606 17.64 -22.85 -8.42
N ASP A 607 18.12 -21.70 -7.96
CA ASP A 607 19.39 -21.55 -7.24
C ASP A 607 19.32 -21.96 -5.76
N ALA A 608 18.15 -22.42 -5.29
CA ALA A 608 17.94 -22.92 -3.93
C ALA A 608 16.79 -23.94 -3.84
N ALA A 609 16.80 -24.74 -2.78
CA ALA A 609 15.73 -25.67 -2.44
C ALA A 609 15.41 -25.65 -0.93
N LYS A 610 14.12 -25.73 -0.60
CA LYS A 610 13.66 -25.74 0.80
C LYS A 610 13.80 -27.12 1.42
N VAL A 611 14.61 -27.20 2.48
CA VAL A 611 14.77 -28.35 3.38
C VAL A 611 13.86 -28.12 4.58
N ALA A 612 12.82 -28.94 4.72
CA ALA A 612 11.87 -28.89 5.83
C ALA A 612 12.00 -30.14 6.70
N ALA A 613 12.32 -29.98 7.98
CA ALA A 613 12.40 -31.05 8.96
C ALA A 613 11.23 -30.97 9.96
N THR A 614 10.45 -32.05 10.06
CA THR A 614 9.28 -32.13 10.96
C THR A 614 9.43 -33.25 11.99
N PHE A 615 9.17 -32.91 13.24
CA PHE A 615 9.28 -33.77 14.42
C PHE A 615 7.96 -33.74 15.21
N GLU A 616 7.57 -34.87 15.81
CA GLU A 616 6.42 -34.95 16.72
C GLU A 616 6.82 -35.55 18.07
N LYS A 617 6.32 -34.95 19.15
CA LYS A 617 6.60 -35.35 20.53
C LYS A 617 5.35 -35.25 21.38
N ASP A 618 4.95 -36.36 22.00
CA ASP A 618 3.97 -36.34 23.08
C ASP A 618 4.67 -35.91 24.39
N VAL A 619 4.07 -34.93 25.08
CA VAL A 619 4.58 -34.29 26.30
C VAL A 619 3.52 -34.42 27.38
N MET A 620 3.90 -34.85 28.59
CA MET A 620 2.95 -35.01 29.69
C MET A 620 2.61 -33.65 30.32
N VAL A 621 1.34 -33.48 30.70
CA VAL A 621 0.84 -32.33 31.44
C VAL A 621 1.02 -32.60 32.94
N GLN A 622 1.54 -31.61 33.68
CA GLN A 622 1.70 -31.66 35.13
C GLN A 622 1.10 -30.38 35.74
N ASP A 623 0.23 -30.53 36.73
CA ASP A 623 -0.49 -29.44 37.41
C ASP A 623 -1.24 -28.45 36.48
N GLY A 624 -1.59 -28.90 35.27
CA GLY A 624 -2.30 -28.12 34.23
C GLY A 624 -1.40 -27.43 33.20
N GLU A 625 -0.08 -27.58 33.32
CA GLU A 625 0.92 -27.00 32.40
C GLU A 625 1.75 -28.09 31.72
N TYR A 626 2.28 -27.81 30.54
CA TYR A 626 3.22 -28.66 29.81
C TYR A 626 4.48 -27.87 29.46
N GLU A 627 5.62 -28.55 29.43
CA GLU A 627 6.90 -27.98 29.01
C GLU A 627 7.71 -28.98 28.19
N TYR A 628 8.31 -28.50 27.11
CA TYR A 628 9.37 -29.19 26.39
C TYR A 628 10.54 -28.24 26.15
N LEU A 629 11.73 -28.66 26.59
CA LEU A 629 12.95 -27.88 26.49
C LEU A 629 13.91 -28.51 25.47
N LEU A 630 14.47 -27.66 24.62
CA LEU A 630 15.54 -27.95 23.69
C LEU A 630 16.73 -27.03 24.03
N GLU A 631 17.92 -27.61 24.15
CA GLU A 631 19.15 -26.87 24.46
C GLU A 631 20.15 -26.98 23.31
N ASP A 632 21.01 -25.97 23.18
CA ASP A 632 22.08 -25.88 22.18
C ASP A 632 21.66 -26.11 20.71
N ILE A 633 20.41 -25.82 20.35
CA ILE A 633 19.87 -25.96 18.98
C ILE A 633 20.60 -25.00 18.04
N ILE A 634 21.30 -25.52 17.05
CA ILE A 634 22.03 -24.73 16.06
C ILE A 634 21.11 -24.42 14.88
N ILE A 635 20.76 -23.15 14.69
CA ILE A 635 20.18 -22.65 13.44
C ILE A 635 21.36 -22.16 12.59
N PRO A 636 21.70 -22.84 11.47
CA PRO A 636 22.89 -22.52 10.68
C PRO A 636 22.70 -21.24 9.85
N SER A 637 23.82 -20.70 9.37
CA SER A 637 23.85 -19.60 8.40
C SER A 637 23.20 -20.03 7.08
N GLY A 638 22.22 -19.26 6.63
CA GLY A 638 21.47 -19.45 5.40
C GLY A 638 20.29 -18.47 5.35
N PHE A 639 19.51 -18.53 4.27
CA PHE A 639 18.38 -17.65 4.05
C PHE A 639 17.05 -18.35 4.41
N ASP A 640 15.99 -17.55 4.60
CA ASP A 640 14.60 -17.99 4.83
C ASP A 640 14.35 -18.98 6.00
N ASN A 641 15.30 -19.10 6.93
CA ASN A 641 15.19 -19.82 8.20
C ASN A 641 13.85 -19.51 8.90
N SER A 642 13.05 -20.55 9.16
CA SER A 642 11.70 -20.40 9.71
C SER A 642 11.27 -21.62 10.53
N PHE A 643 10.30 -21.42 11.43
CA PHE A 643 9.69 -22.51 12.18
C PHE A 643 8.17 -22.37 12.30
N THR A 644 7.50 -23.49 12.51
CA THR A 644 6.13 -23.60 13.02
C THR A 644 6.09 -24.64 14.12
N VAL A 645 5.50 -24.29 15.26
CA VAL A 645 5.17 -25.22 16.35
C VAL A 645 3.66 -25.31 16.47
N GLN A 646 3.14 -26.53 16.55
CA GLN A 646 1.73 -26.80 16.83
C GLN A 646 1.62 -27.61 18.13
N ALA A 647 0.65 -27.29 18.97
CA ALA A 647 0.36 -28.02 20.21
C ALA A 647 -1.10 -28.48 20.20
N THR A 648 -1.30 -29.78 19.97
CA THR A 648 -2.62 -30.43 19.91
C THR A 648 -2.97 -31.02 21.29
N GLY A 649 -4.17 -30.74 21.80
CA GLY A 649 -4.59 -31.08 23.16
C GLY A 649 -4.24 -30.01 24.21
N ALA A 650 -3.77 -28.84 23.77
CA ALA A 650 -3.45 -27.70 24.62
C ALA A 650 -4.55 -26.62 24.60
N ASP A 651 -4.54 -25.76 25.62
CA ASP A 651 -5.38 -24.57 25.74
C ASP A 651 -4.64 -23.31 25.27
N ASP A 652 -3.32 -23.25 25.50
CA ASP A 652 -2.40 -22.26 24.89
C ASP A 652 -1.01 -22.86 24.56
N LEU A 653 -0.20 -22.09 23.84
CA LEU A 653 1.16 -22.43 23.42
C LEU A 653 2.04 -21.18 23.48
N ASN A 654 3.19 -21.29 24.14
CA ASN A 654 4.27 -20.31 24.15
C ASN A 654 5.51 -20.98 23.56
N VAL A 655 6.14 -20.33 22.56
CA VAL A 655 7.45 -20.71 22.04
C VAL A 655 8.42 -19.62 22.44
N ARG A 656 9.36 -19.96 23.32
CA ARG A 656 10.38 -19.05 23.86
C ARG A 656 11.74 -19.44 23.33
N ALA A 657 12.48 -18.48 22.77
CA ALA A 657 13.78 -18.71 22.16
C ALA A 657 14.82 -17.75 22.78
N LYS A 658 16.00 -18.26 23.10
CA LYS A 658 17.09 -17.47 23.70
C LYS A 658 18.44 -17.73 23.04
N ILE A 659 19.05 -16.65 22.57
CA ILE A 659 20.50 -16.55 22.34
C ILE A 659 21.13 -15.79 23.51
N ILE A 660 20.72 -14.52 23.71
CA ILE A 660 21.19 -13.64 24.79
C ILE A 660 20.05 -13.31 25.77
N LEU A 661 18.92 -12.82 25.25
CA LEU A 661 17.67 -12.59 25.98
C LEU A 661 16.61 -13.61 25.52
N TRP A 662 15.56 -13.79 26.33
CA TRP A 662 14.39 -14.59 25.94
C TRP A 662 13.44 -13.75 25.08
N LEU A 663 13.19 -14.20 23.85
CA LEU A 663 12.04 -13.78 23.05
C LEU A 663 10.92 -14.82 23.26
N THR A 664 9.66 -14.39 23.23
CA THR A 664 8.49 -15.29 23.32
C THR A 664 7.47 -14.92 22.24
N LYS A 665 6.94 -15.94 21.54
CA LYS A 665 5.67 -15.84 20.82
C LYS A 665 4.64 -16.77 21.46
N SER A 666 3.38 -16.36 21.48
CA SER A 666 2.29 -17.11 22.11
C SER A 666 1.05 -17.17 21.21
N ALA A 667 0.28 -18.26 21.34
CA ALA A 667 -1.01 -18.43 20.69
C ALA A 667 -1.98 -19.19 21.63
N LYS A 668 -3.26 -18.82 21.59
CA LYS A 668 -4.34 -19.61 22.22
C LYS A 668 -4.78 -20.73 21.27
N ALA A 669 -5.30 -21.82 21.81
CA ALA A 669 -5.80 -22.91 21.00
C ALA A 669 -7.10 -22.57 20.28
N GLN A 670 -7.21 -22.97 19.02
CA GLN A 670 -8.46 -23.00 18.27
C GLN A 670 -8.79 -24.48 17.99
N ASN A 671 -10.03 -24.90 18.29
CA ASN A 671 -10.47 -26.30 18.16
C ASN A 671 -9.52 -27.33 18.83
N GLY A 672 -8.91 -26.96 19.96
CA GLY A 672 -7.97 -27.81 20.71
C GLY A 672 -6.55 -27.89 20.14
N THR A 673 -6.18 -27.04 19.18
CA THR A 673 -4.80 -26.91 18.68
C THR A 673 -4.35 -25.45 18.70
N ALA A 674 -3.24 -25.16 19.39
CA ALA A 674 -2.55 -23.88 19.27
C ALA A 674 -1.42 -23.97 18.24
N THR A 675 -1.09 -22.88 17.56
CA THR A 675 0.00 -22.84 16.56
C THR A 675 0.74 -21.50 16.61
N VAL A 676 2.07 -21.56 16.61
CA VAL A 676 2.98 -20.41 16.61
C VAL A 676 3.99 -20.57 15.47
N SER A 677 4.22 -19.51 14.69
CA SER A 677 5.21 -19.53 13.60
C SER A 677 6.05 -18.24 13.54
N GLN A 678 7.22 -18.36 12.91
CA GLN A 678 8.18 -17.27 12.66
C GLN A 678 8.96 -17.53 11.37
N LYS A 679 9.16 -16.48 10.56
CA LYS A 679 10.12 -16.44 9.43
C LYS A 679 11.31 -15.55 9.77
N GLY A 680 12.38 -15.60 8.98
CA GLY A 680 13.56 -14.76 9.19
C GLY A 680 14.23 -15.00 10.54
N VAL A 681 14.29 -16.26 10.99
CA VAL A 681 14.90 -16.64 12.27
C VAL A 681 16.42 -16.52 12.14
N PRO A 682 17.09 -15.67 12.94
CA PRO A 682 18.54 -15.46 12.80
C PRO A 682 19.35 -16.75 12.98
N PRO A 683 20.51 -16.89 12.32
CA PRO A 683 21.43 -17.99 12.59
C PRO A 683 22.07 -17.83 13.98
N GLY A 684 22.29 -18.94 14.68
CA GLY A 684 22.90 -18.96 16.01
C GLY A 684 22.57 -20.22 16.81
N THR A 685 23.10 -20.29 18.03
CA THR A 685 22.77 -21.34 18.99
C THR A 685 21.66 -20.87 19.93
N TYR A 686 20.59 -21.65 20.03
CA TYR A 686 19.37 -21.33 20.76
C TYR A 686 19.09 -22.32 21.87
N LYS A 687 18.70 -21.79 23.04
CA LYS A 687 17.88 -22.52 24.00
C LYS A 687 16.41 -22.21 23.71
N ILE A 688 15.60 -23.24 23.46
CA ILE A 688 14.18 -23.12 23.11
C ILE A 688 13.34 -23.82 24.18
N ARG A 689 12.35 -23.11 24.73
CA ARG A 689 11.35 -23.66 25.66
C ARG A 689 9.99 -23.55 24.98
N ILE A 690 9.27 -24.65 24.91
CA ILE A 690 7.91 -24.73 24.38
C ILE A 690 7.01 -25.10 25.57
N ASP A 691 6.21 -24.14 26.04
CA ASP A 691 5.44 -24.29 27.27
C ASP A 691 4.04 -23.70 27.16
N GLY A 692 3.08 -24.20 27.95
CA GLY A 692 1.71 -23.70 27.93
C GLY A 692 0.77 -24.47 28.84
N LYS A 693 -0.52 -24.15 28.75
CA LYS A 693 -1.59 -24.76 29.55
C LYS A 693 -2.35 -25.82 28.77
N ALA A 694 -2.82 -26.84 29.48
CA ALA A 694 -3.61 -27.92 28.89
C ALA A 694 -4.52 -28.60 29.93
N SER A 695 -5.79 -28.76 29.56
CA SER A 695 -6.81 -29.48 30.35
C SER A 695 -6.76 -31.00 30.15
N GLY A 696 -5.94 -31.51 29.22
CA GLY A 696 -5.68 -32.93 28.98
C GLY A 696 -4.53 -33.50 29.83
N SER A 697 -4.24 -34.80 29.70
CA SER A 697 -3.09 -35.43 30.38
C SER A 697 -1.79 -35.36 29.59
N ASN A 698 -1.87 -35.24 28.25
CA ASN A 698 -0.74 -35.08 27.34
C ASN A 698 -1.08 -33.99 26.30
N VAL A 699 -0.04 -33.30 25.82
CA VAL A 699 -0.07 -32.45 24.63
C VAL A 699 0.83 -33.06 23.57
N LYS A 700 0.36 -33.15 22.34
CA LYS A 700 1.21 -33.48 21.18
C LYS A 700 1.80 -32.20 20.61
N ILE A 701 3.11 -32.05 20.75
CA ILE A 701 3.88 -30.97 20.10
C ILE A 701 4.36 -31.47 18.74
N LYS A 702 4.12 -30.69 17.70
CA LYS A 702 4.68 -30.87 16.37
C LYS A 702 5.55 -29.66 16.02
N ILE A 703 6.81 -29.89 15.68
CA ILE A 703 7.77 -28.85 15.29
C ILE A 703 8.12 -29.08 13.83
N THR A 704 7.92 -28.07 12.98
CA THR A 704 8.42 -28.03 11.60
C THR A 704 9.39 -26.86 11.49
N ALA A 705 10.67 -27.16 11.27
CA ALA A 705 11.68 -26.19 10.88
C ALA A 705 11.86 -26.23 9.36
N VAL A 706 12.12 -25.07 8.74
CA VAL A 706 12.38 -24.94 7.30
C VAL A 706 13.54 -23.99 7.08
N GLN A 707 14.45 -24.37 6.19
CA GLN A 707 15.55 -23.54 5.71
C GLN A 707 15.62 -23.59 4.18
N GLU A 708 16.05 -22.50 3.56
CA GLU A 708 16.42 -22.45 2.15
C GLU A 708 17.93 -22.73 2.01
N VAL A 709 18.29 -23.66 1.13
CA VAL A 709 19.66 -24.14 0.91
C VAL A 709 20.03 -23.95 -0.56
N GLU A 710 21.23 -23.43 -0.81
CA GLU A 710 21.76 -23.22 -2.16
C GLU A 710 21.79 -24.52 -3.00
N VAL A 711 21.45 -24.38 -4.27
CA VAL A 711 21.55 -25.39 -5.32
C VAL A 711 22.58 -24.89 -6.34
N ASP A 712 23.52 -25.74 -6.74
CA ASP A 712 24.56 -25.36 -7.69
C ASP A 712 24.03 -25.26 -9.14
N SER A 713 24.83 -24.68 -10.03
CA SER A 713 24.48 -24.48 -11.44
C SER A 713 24.36 -25.77 -12.27
N GLU A 714 24.63 -26.94 -11.69
CA GLU A 714 24.37 -28.27 -12.28
C GLU A 714 23.08 -28.90 -11.72
N GLY A 715 22.37 -28.21 -10.81
CA GLY A 715 21.14 -28.66 -10.17
C GLY A 715 21.38 -29.58 -8.97
N ASN A 716 22.58 -29.57 -8.38
CA ASN A 716 22.91 -30.35 -7.20
C ASN A 716 22.74 -29.55 -5.90
N LEU A 717 22.29 -30.21 -4.84
CA LEU A 717 22.28 -29.70 -3.47
C LEU A 717 23.23 -30.55 -2.62
N ASN A 718 24.05 -29.90 -1.78
CA ASN A 718 24.71 -30.57 -0.66
C ASN A 718 24.50 -29.76 0.63
N TYR A 719 23.99 -30.42 1.66
CA TYR A 719 23.62 -29.80 2.92
C TYR A 719 24.07 -30.64 4.11
N GLU A 720 25.05 -30.14 4.86
CA GLU A 720 25.48 -30.71 6.13
C GLU A 720 24.73 -30.03 7.29
N TYR A 721 24.14 -30.83 8.18
CA TYR A 721 23.47 -30.33 9.38
C TYR A 721 23.94 -31.08 10.63
N ASN A 722 24.31 -30.33 11.68
CA ASN A 722 24.80 -30.89 12.93
C ASN A 722 23.62 -31.38 13.80
N THR A 723 23.47 -32.71 13.91
CA THR A 723 22.39 -33.38 14.64
C THR A 723 22.66 -33.54 16.13
N LYS A 724 23.85 -33.16 16.63
CA LYS A 724 24.27 -33.40 18.02
C LYS A 724 23.31 -32.85 19.09
N SER A 725 22.66 -31.72 18.81
CA SER A 725 21.69 -31.07 19.71
C SER A 725 20.23 -31.45 19.41
N ILE A 726 19.99 -32.28 18.37
CA ILE A 726 18.65 -32.68 17.97
C ILE A 726 18.16 -33.84 18.84
N PRO A 727 16.91 -33.80 19.33
CA PRO A 727 16.34 -34.91 20.11
C PRO A 727 16.27 -36.19 19.29
N ALA A 728 16.69 -37.31 19.88
CA ALA A 728 16.51 -38.63 19.26
C ALA A 728 15.03 -38.94 18.99
N GLY A 729 14.75 -39.51 17.83
CA GLY A 729 13.40 -39.84 17.38
C GLY A 729 13.25 -39.89 15.85
N ASN A 730 12.00 -39.97 15.40
CA ASN A 730 11.65 -40.06 13.98
C ASN A 730 11.32 -38.67 13.42
N PHE A 731 12.02 -38.28 12.36
CA PHE A 731 11.86 -37.01 11.66
C PHE A 731 11.36 -37.25 10.24
N LYS A 732 10.45 -36.40 9.76
CA LYS A 732 10.07 -36.28 8.36
C LYS A 732 10.89 -35.15 7.74
N VAL A 733 11.82 -35.49 6.87
CA VAL A 733 12.60 -34.52 6.09
C VAL A 733 12.02 -34.45 4.68
N LYS A 734 11.69 -33.24 4.22
CA LYS A 734 11.22 -32.97 2.87
C LYS A 734 12.18 -32.00 2.18
N VAL A 735 12.61 -32.34 0.97
CA VAL A 735 13.44 -31.48 0.12
C VAL A 735 12.76 -31.39 -1.25
N GLY A 736 12.40 -30.17 -1.65
CA GLY A 736 11.55 -29.95 -2.82
C GLY A 736 10.24 -30.76 -2.74
N GLY A 737 9.97 -31.60 -3.74
CA GLY A 737 8.78 -32.46 -3.76
C GLY A 737 8.84 -33.71 -2.88
N ILE A 738 10.02 -34.16 -2.45
CA ILE A 738 10.21 -35.52 -1.88
C ILE A 738 10.37 -35.49 -0.36
N GLU A 739 9.43 -36.15 0.34
CA GLU A 739 9.52 -36.44 1.77
C GLU A 739 10.13 -37.83 2.02
N LYS A 740 10.99 -37.95 3.04
CA LYS A 740 11.47 -39.21 3.62
C LYS A 740 11.40 -39.16 5.14
N GLN A 741 11.23 -40.33 5.76
CA GLN A 741 11.39 -40.49 7.20
C GLN A 741 12.83 -40.90 7.51
N ILE A 742 13.41 -40.28 8.55
CA ILE A 742 14.74 -40.59 9.08
C ILE A 742 14.62 -40.82 10.59
N GLU A 743 15.55 -41.58 11.16
CA GLU A 743 15.65 -41.82 12.60
C GLU A 743 17.00 -41.28 13.08
N LEU A 744 16.97 -40.49 14.17
CA LEU A 744 18.11 -39.86 14.84
C LEU A 744 18.20 -40.36 16.29
#